data_AF-A0A7V4CZ44-F1
#
_entry.id   AF-A0A7V4CZ44-F1
#
_cell.length_a   1.000
_cell.length_b   1.000
_cell.length_c   1.000
_cell.angle_alpha   90.00
_cell.angle_beta   90.00
_cell.angle_gamma   90.00
#
_symmetry.space_group_name_H-M   'P 1'
#
loop_
_entity.id
_entity.type
_entity.pdbx_description
1 polymer ?
#
loop_
_entity_poly.entity_id
_entity_poly.type
_entity_poly.pdbx_seq_one_letter_code
_entity_poly.pdbx_strand_id
1 'polypeptide(L)'
;MNASFFGAAALALAALLATAPDRLAAQQAAAVAIDGDDIGGVVRSSKGPEAGVWVIAETTELPTKYAKMVVTDDQGRYVIPDLPTANYTVWVRGYGLVDSPRVRAKPGQQLDLTAVPAPDERSAAQYYPAIYWYTMMRIPPARDFGGTTEIPKNVTLETWRHRMNNTDCIGCHQLGQESTRTIPAQFGRFKSGAEAWARRVASGQTGEFMMNRLAVQLGGAPFKYFGDWTDRIARGELPRHKPPRPQGVERNVVVTSWEWGTEKHFVHDLISSDRRFPTVNPYGKLYGSPEYSSDDMPILDPKTHTVTFFKMPVADPNAPESFGPPFHASAAPRPMLPSAYWGEEKIWSQRANNHNGMFDRKGRVWFAAAVRGIENPAFCRKGSDHPAARVFPLDRSGRQVTMLDAATMKYHFIDTCFGTHHLQFGYDPDDTLWLSGSGPVAGWVNMKVWDETGDAAKAQGWAPFVLDTSGNGKVDEWTEPNQPPEPGKDMRIAGSGPYAVMPHPTDGSVWYTFNVFVGPPGFLRFDPKTRLSEFYAVPKEMIGVRGGDIDRNGVLWGSGSSGGLISFDRRKCKGPLNGPTATGNHCPEGFAYHRYPGPGFEGFEQNSAEASYYTWVDHHNTSGLGDNIPISTANLQDGFVALKDGTMILMRVPYPMGFFAKGLDGRIDDPNAGWKGRGLWSTNGDRTPWLMEGGKGSKPRAVHIQVRPDPLAK
;
A
#
# COMPACT_ATOMS: atom_id res chain seq x y z
N MET A 1 -23.51 -58.36 79.11
CA MET A 1 -23.78 -56.92 79.23
C MET A 1 -24.36 -56.48 77.89
N ASN A 2 -25.70 -56.57 77.71
CA ASN A 2 -26.69 -55.47 77.81
C ASN A 2 -26.31 -54.30 76.87
N ALA A 3 -27.09 -53.80 75.90
CA ALA A 3 -28.47 -53.97 75.40
C ALA A 3 -28.48 -53.27 73.99
N SER A 4 -29.10 -53.76 72.90
CA SER A 4 -30.55 -53.77 72.53
C SER A 4 -31.19 -52.36 72.57
N PHE A 5 -32.00 -51.80 71.65
CA PHE A 5 -32.69 -52.07 70.36
C PHE A 5 -33.19 -50.67 69.85
N PHE A 6 -33.52 -50.36 68.59
CA PHE A 6 -34.72 -50.65 67.77
C PHE A 6 -34.50 -49.86 66.45
N GLY A 7 -34.86 -50.26 65.23
CA GLY A 7 -36.07 -50.82 64.62
C GLY A 7 -36.13 -50.21 63.18
N ALA A 8 -36.80 -50.69 62.14
CA ALA A 8 -37.73 -51.78 61.90
C ALA A 8 -37.77 -52.07 60.37
N ALA A 9 -38.13 -53.31 59.99
CA ALA A 9 -39.06 -53.76 58.92
C ALA A 9 -39.11 -53.04 57.54
N ALA A 10 -39.38 -53.66 56.38
CA ALA A 10 -39.60 -55.02 55.88
C ALA A 10 -39.86 -54.94 54.34
N LEU A 11 -39.70 -56.07 53.62
CA LEU A 11 -40.35 -56.46 52.33
C LEU A 11 -39.96 -55.69 51.03
N ALA A 12 -39.23 -56.32 50.10
CA ALA A 12 -39.70 -57.21 49.01
C ALA A 12 -40.39 -56.48 47.83
N LEU A 13 -39.74 -56.43 46.64
CA LEU A 13 -40.20 -57.08 45.39
C LEU A 13 -39.28 -56.71 44.21
N ALA A 14 -39.11 -57.68 43.30
CA ALA A 14 -38.31 -57.60 42.08
C ALA A 14 -38.94 -56.70 41.00
N ALA A 15 -38.09 -56.02 40.23
CA ALA A 15 -38.38 -55.64 38.85
C ALA A 15 -37.05 -55.50 38.07
N LEU A 16 -36.85 -56.37 37.07
CA LEU A 16 -35.86 -56.17 36.02
C LEU A 16 -36.18 -54.85 35.30
N LEU A 17 -35.24 -53.92 35.28
CA LEU A 17 -35.24 -52.79 34.36
C LEU A 17 -34.01 -52.92 33.46
N ALA A 18 -34.29 -53.16 32.18
CA ALA A 18 -33.34 -53.07 31.09
C ALA A 18 -32.69 -51.68 31.10
N THR A 19 -31.39 -51.64 31.38
CA THR A 19 -30.57 -50.45 31.14
C THR A 19 -30.42 -50.30 29.64
N ALA A 20 -31.27 -49.49 29.01
CA ALA A 20 -30.96 -48.92 27.72
C ALA A 20 -29.63 -48.15 27.85
N PRO A 21 -28.68 -48.28 26.91
CA PRO A 21 -27.56 -47.35 26.88
C PRO A 21 -28.17 -45.98 26.57
N ASP A 22 -28.06 -45.05 27.52
CA ASP A 22 -28.23 -43.64 27.25
C ASP A 22 -27.34 -43.32 26.05
N ARG A 23 -27.97 -43.10 24.90
CA ARG A 23 -27.31 -42.46 23.78
C ARG A 23 -26.87 -41.12 24.33
N LEU A 24 -25.58 -41.00 24.65
CA LEU A 24 -24.88 -39.73 24.64
C LEU A 24 -25.26 -39.08 23.32
N ALA A 25 -26.27 -38.21 23.35
CA ALA A 25 -26.47 -37.24 22.30
C ALA A 25 -25.18 -36.43 22.33
N ALA A 26 -24.25 -36.78 21.43
CA ALA A 26 -23.19 -35.88 21.04
C ALA A 26 -23.90 -34.55 20.81
N GLN A 27 -23.64 -33.58 21.68
CA GLN A 27 -24.14 -32.21 21.52
C GLN A 27 -23.73 -31.81 20.10
N GLN A 28 -24.67 -31.87 19.16
CA GLN A 28 -24.48 -31.32 17.84
C GLN A 28 -24.15 -29.86 18.11
N ALA A 29 -22.91 -29.47 17.78
CA ALA A 29 -22.51 -28.08 17.89
C ALA A 29 -23.58 -27.24 17.20
N ALA A 30 -24.13 -26.25 17.91
CA ALA A 30 -25.19 -25.41 17.37
C ALA A 30 -24.76 -24.89 16.01
N ALA A 31 -25.64 -25.01 15.01
CA ALA A 31 -25.34 -24.56 13.65
C ALA A 31 -24.98 -23.07 13.68
N VAL A 32 -24.01 -22.66 12.87
CA VAL A 32 -23.57 -21.26 12.80
C VAL A 32 -24.76 -20.39 12.39
N ALA A 33 -25.02 -19.29 13.09
CA ALA A 33 -26.12 -18.42 12.73
C ALA A 33 -25.84 -17.71 11.41
N ILE A 34 -26.77 -17.82 10.46
CA ILE A 34 -26.74 -17.18 9.14
C ILE A 34 -28.11 -16.58 8.83
N ASP A 35 -28.21 -15.64 7.90
CA ASP A 35 -29.45 -15.27 7.21
C ASP A 35 -29.38 -15.51 5.69
N GLY A 36 -30.29 -14.91 4.93
CA GLY A 36 -30.61 -15.30 3.55
C GLY A 36 -29.52 -14.97 2.54
N ASP A 37 -28.63 -14.03 2.86
CA ASP A 37 -27.51 -13.59 2.04
C ASP A 37 -26.14 -14.03 2.60
N ASP A 38 -26.13 -14.91 3.60
CA ASP A 38 -24.91 -15.46 4.20
C ASP A 38 -24.54 -16.84 3.66
N ILE A 39 -23.26 -17.21 3.72
CA ILE A 39 -22.82 -18.62 3.74
C ILE A 39 -22.04 -18.84 5.04
N GLY A 40 -22.41 -19.85 5.82
CA GLY A 40 -21.75 -20.14 7.09
C GLY A 40 -21.54 -21.63 7.32
N GLY A 41 -20.65 -21.98 8.25
CA GLY A 41 -20.38 -23.38 8.59
C GLY A 41 -19.10 -23.56 9.39
N VAL A 42 -18.61 -24.80 9.44
CA VAL A 42 -17.39 -25.16 10.18
C VAL A 42 -16.34 -25.74 9.23
N VAL A 43 -15.11 -25.27 9.35
CA VAL A 43 -13.94 -25.85 8.70
C VAL A 43 -13.27 -26.86 9.62
N ARG A 44 -13.07 -28.09 9.13
CA ARG A 44 -12.37 -29.16 9.85
C ARG A 44 -11.33 -29.84 8.97
N SER A 45 -10.29 -30.38 9.59
CA SER A 45 -9.37 -31.33 8.97
C SER A 45 -9.36 -32.65 9.75
N SER A 46 -8.49 -33.57 9.34
CA SER A 46 -8.22 -34.80 10.12
C SER A 46 -7.71 -34.53 11.53
N LYS A 47 -7.29 -33.29 11.85
CA LYS A 47 -6.81 -32.87 13.18
C LYS A 47 -7.86 -32.15 14.03
N GLY A 48 -9.09 -32.00 13.54
CA GLY A 48 -10.17 -31.28 14.21
C GLY A 48 -10.51 -29.94 13.54
N PRO A 49 -11.17 -29.00 14.24
CA PRO A 49 -11.49 -27.68 13.70
C PRO A 49 -10.23 -26.88 13.34
N GLU A 50 -10.30 -26.13 12.24
CA GLU A 50 -9.18 -25.32 11.76
C GLU A 50 -9.40 -23.84 12.08
N ALA A 51 -8.70 -23.35 13.09
CA ALA A 51 -8.74 -21.94 13.47
C ALA A 51 -7.80 -21.07 12.60
N GLY A 52 -8.21 -19.83 12.35
CA GLY A 52 -7.39 -18.85 11.63
C GLY A 52 -7.10 -19.26 10.19
N VAL A 53 -8.03 -19.91 9.51
CA VAL A 53 -7.92 -20.21 8.07
C VAL A 53 -8.91 -19.37 7.28
N TRP A 54 -8.57 -19.08 6.03
CA TRP A 54 -9.43 -18.28 5.15
C TRP A 54 -10.45 -19.17 4.46
N VAL A 55 -11.70 -18.73 4.47
CA VAL A 55 -12.75 -19.26 3.61
C VAL A 55 -13.01 -18.24 2.50
N ILE A 56 -12.89 -18.69 1.26
CA ILE A 56 -12.92 -17.85 0.06
C ILE A 56 -14.12 -18.26 -0.77
N ALA A 57 -15.02 -17.32 -1.07
CA ALA A 57 -16.12 -17.49 -2.02
C ALA A 57 -15.88 -16.63 -3.25
N GLU A 58 -15.80 -17.24 -4.43
CA GLU A 58 -15.60 -16.57 -5.72
C GLU A 58 -16.80 -16.78 -6.64
N THR A 59 -17.15 -15.77 -7.43
CA THR A 59 -18.12 -15.89 -8.53
C THR A 59 -17.71 -15.09 -9.77
N THR A 60 -18.11 -15.59 -10.94
CA THR A 60 -18.04 -14.90 -12.23
C THR A 60 -19.43 -14.61 -12.81
N GLU A 61 -20.50 -14.81 -12.02
CA GLU A 61 -21.88 -14.57 -12.45
C GLU A 61 -22.33 -13.12 -12.26
N LEU A 62 -21.52 -12.31 -11.57
CA LEU A 62 -21.69 -10.85 -11.47
C LEU A 62 -21.01 -10.14 -12.65
N PRO A 63 -21.35 -8.87 -12.94
CA PRO A 63 -20.76 -8.14 -14.07
C PRO A 63 -19.22 -8.05 -14.07
N THR A 64 -18.58 -8.16 -12.92
CA THR A 64 -17.14 -8.40 -12.80
C THR A 64 -16.84 -9.54 -11.84
N LYS A 65 -15.69 -10.20 -12.05
CA LYS A 65 -15.25 -11.32 -11.21
C LYS A 65 -15.06 -10.87 -9.77
N TYR A 66 -15.80 -11.52 -8.88
CA TYR A 66 -15.97 -11.15 -7.49
C TYR A 66 -15.44 -12.22 -6.56
N ALA A 67 -14.87 -11.82 -5.42
CA ALA A 67 -14.61 -12.73 -4.31
C ALA A 67 -14.84 -12.07 -2.96
N LYS A 68 -15.39 -12.81 -1.99
CA LYS A 68 -15.45 -12.43 -0.58
C LYS A 68 -14.72 -13.47 0.28
N MET A 69 -13.94 -13.00 1.23
CA MET A 69 -12.99 -13.81 2.01
C MET A 69 -13.13 -13.46 3.49
N VAL A 70 -13.20 -14.48 4.34
CA VAL A 70 -13.31 -14.35 5.79
C VAL A 70 -12.37 -15.32 6.49
N VAL A 71 -12.20 -15.15 7.79
CA VAL A 71 -11.34 -16.01 8.62
C VAL A 71 -12.18 -16.80 9.62
N THR A 72 -11.79 -18.03 9.90
CA THR A 72 -12.42 -18.87 10.92
C THR A 72 -12.04 -18.48 12.36
N ASP A 73 -12.96 -18.68 13.31
CA ASP A 73 -12.71 -18.53 14.74
C ASP A 73 -11.90 -19.71 15.34
N ASP A 74 -11.71 -19.72 16.67
CA ASP A 74 -11.00 -20.80 17.39
C ASP A 74 -11.65 -22.18 17.25
N GLN A 75 -12.93 -22.25 16.91
CA GLN A 75 -13.67 -23.48 16.70
C GLN A 75 -13.84 -23.82 15.22
N GLY A 76 -13.10 -23.15 14.33
CA GLY A 76 -13.17 -23.35 12.88
C GLY A 76 -14.46 -22.84 12.25
N ARG A 77 -15.29 -22.09 12.97
CA ARG A 77 -16.58 -21.58 12.49
C ARG A 77 -16.36 -20.31 11.66
N TYR A 78 -17.19 -20.09 10.65
CA TYR A 78 -17.15 -18.90 9.82
C TYR A 78 -18.55 -18.47 9.34
N VAL A 79 -18.68 -17.18 9.04
CA VAL A 79 -19.75 -16.59 8.22
C VAL A 79 -19.12 -15.73 7.14
N ILE A 80 -19.50 -15.93 5.88
CA ILE A 80 -19.28 -15.01 4.76
C ILE A 80 -20.57 -14.19 4.60
N PRO A 81 -20.57 -12.92 5.04
CA PRO A 81 -21.81 -12.15 5.12
C PRO A 81 -22.17 -11.46 3.81
N ASP A 82 -23.42 -10.99 3.68
CA ASP A 82 -23.90 -10.05 2.66
C ASP A 82 -23.44 -10.39 1.23
N LEU A 83 -23.62 -11.64 0.80
CA LEU A 83 -23.26 -12.09 -0.54
C LEU A 83 -24.36 -11.74 -1.55
N PRO A 84 -24.00 -11.10 -2.69
CA PRO A 84 -24.93 -10.93 -3.80
C PRO A 84 -25.51 -12.27 -4.26
N THR A 85 -26.75 -12.26 -4.76
CA THR A 85 -27.40 -13.45 -5.32
C THR A 85 -26.65 -13.96 -6.55
N ALA A 86 -25.87 -15.03 -6.38
CA ALA A 86 -25.10 -15.71 -7.41
C ALA A 86 -24.75 -17.13 -6.94
N ASN A 87 -24.26 -17.98 -7.83
CA ASN A 87 -23.54 -19.18 -7.43
C ASN A 87 -22.08 -18.84 -7.11
N TYR A 88 -21.60 -19.41 -6.02
CA TYR A 88 -20.22 -19.26 -5.58
C TYR A 88 -19.48 -20.58 -5.66
N THR A 89 -18.18 -20.48 -5.91
CA THR A 89 -17.22 -21.53 -5.61
C THR A 89 -16.52 -21.18 -4.30
N VAL A 90 -16.61 -22.08 -3.32
CA VAL A 90 -16.12 -21.89 -1.96
C VAL A 90 -15.01 -22.89 -1.65
N TRP A 91 -13.91 -22.44 -1.06
CA TRP A 91 -12.81 -23.29 -0.60
C TRP A 91 -12.06 -22.69 0.59
N VAL A 92 -11.20 -23.49 1.20
CA VAL A 92 -10.38 -23.13 2.35
C VAL A 92 -8.92 -22.98 1.93
N ARG A 93 -8.26 -21.96 2.46
CA ARG A 93 -6.82 -21.72 2.38
C ARG A 93 -6.25 -21.43 3.76
N GLY A 94 -5.04 -21.88 4.06
CA GLY A 94 -4.38 -21.53 5.31
C GLY A 94 -2.92 -21.97 5.38
N TYR A 95 -2.15 -21.37 6.28
CA TYR A 95 -0.77 -21.80 6.49
C TYR A 95 -0.72 -23.20 7.12
N GLY A 96 0.16 -24.04 6.58
CA GLY A 96 0.24 -25.47 6.92
C GLY A 96 -0.77 -26.35 6.16
N LEU A 97 -1.57 -25.75 5.28
CA LEU A 97 -2.55 -26.43 4.43
C LEU A 97 -2.19 -26.26 2.95
N VAL A 98 -2.89 -27.00 2.09
CA VAL A 98 -3.09 -26.66 0.67
C VAL A 98 -4.54 -26.24 0.47
N ASP A 99 -4.85 -25.61 -0.66
CA ASP A 99 -6.24 -25.28 -0.99
C ASP A 99 -7.12 -26.53 -0.95
N SER A 100 -8.27 -26.43 -0.28
CA SER A 100 -9.25 -27.51 -0.25
C SER A 100 -9.90 -27.72 -1.62
N PRO A 101 -10.60 -28.86 -1.83
CA PRO A 101 -11.54 -28.98 -2.93
C PRO A 101 -12.52 -27.81 -2.94
N ARG A 102 -12.85 -27.36 -4.16
CA ARG A 102 -13.80 -26.28 -4.42
C ARG A 102 -15.22 -26.82 -4.40
N VAL A 103 -16.09 -26.23 -3.58
CA VAL A 103 -17.49 -26.64 -3.41
C VAL A 103 -18.41 -25.54 -3.96
N ARG A 104 -19.51 -25.92 -4.61
CA ARG A 104 -20.51 -24.95 -5.07
C ARG A 104 -21.48 -24.63 -3.94
N ALA A 105 -21.79 -23.35 -3.76
CA ALA A 105 -22.75 -22.89 -2.76
C ALA A 105 -23.50 -21.65 -3.22
N LYS A 106 -24.59 -21.35 -2.54
CA LYS A 106 -25.42 -20.15 -2.72
C LYS A 106 -25.63 -19.46 -1.36
N PRO A 107 -25.90 -18.15 -1.33
CA PRO A 107 -26.33 -17.48 -0.11
C PRO A 107 -27.55 -18.17 0.52
N GLY A 108 -27.64 -18.14 1.85
CA GLY A 108 -28.61 -18.85 2.68
C GLY A 108 -28.23 -20.29 3.04
N GLN A 109 -27.03 -20.77 2.69
CA GLN A 109 -26.62 -22.16 2.90
C GLN A 109 -25.66 -22.34 4.09
N GLN A 110 -25.91 -23.41 4.84
CA GLN A 110 -24.92 -24.01 5.74
C GLN A 110 -23.97 -24.90 4.94
N LEU A 111 -22.67 -24.69 5.10
CA LEU A 111 -21.63 -25.36 4.35
C LEU A 111 -20.44 -25.70 5.26
N ASP A 112 -20.36 -26.96 5.69
CA ASP A 112 -19.14 -27.46 6.31
C ASP A 112 -18.07 -27.75 5.24
N LEU A 113 -16.83 -27.36 5.53
CA LEU A 113 -15.71 -27.50 4.61
C LEU A 113 -14.61 -28.38 5.23
N THR A 114 -14.01 -29.22 4.38
CA THR A 114 -12.86 -30.03 4.78
C THR A 114 -11.56 -29.38 4.32
N ALA A 115 -10.76 -28.89 5.25
CA ALA A 115 -9.41 -28.41 5.02
C ALA A 115 -8.44 -29.57 4.73
N VAL A 116 -7.44 -29.31 3.90
CA VAL A 116 -6.45 -30.32 3.50
C VAL A 116 -5.08 -29.96 4.08
N PRO A 117 -4.57 -30.72 5.08
CA PRO A 117 -3.19 -30.55 5.55
C PRO A 117 -2.20 -30.66 4.40
N ALA A 118 -1.19 -29.79 4.37
CA ALA A 118 -0.16 -29.90 3.36
C ALA A 118 0.59 -31.23 3.51
N PRO A 119 0.86 -31.96 2.41
CA PRO A 119 1.52 -33.27 2.46
C PRO A 119 2.97 -33.17 2.95
N ASP A 120 3.60 -32.02 2.76
CA ASP A 120 4.96 -31.73 3.22
C ASP A 120 5.18 -30.21 3.41
N GLU A 121 6.34 -29.84 3.94
CA GLU A 121 6.71 -28.43 4.17
C GLU A 121 6.84 -27.62 2.88
N ARG A 122 7.22 -28.27 1.77
CA ARG A 122 7.37 -27.60 0.47
C ARG A 122 6.02 -27.16 -0.07
N SER A 123 5.00 -28.03 0.02
CA SER A 123 3.62 -27.71 -0.33
C SER A 123 3.04 -26.63 0.57
N ALA A 124 3.29 -26.70 1.89
CA ALA A 124 2.83 -25.68 2.83
C ALA A 124 3.41 -24.29 2.51
N ALA A 125 4.71 -24.24 2.17
CA ALA A 125 5.42 -23.00 1.91
C ALA A 125 4.94 -22.27 0.64
N GLN A 126 4.29 -22.97 -0.31
CA GLN A 126 3.74 -22.32 -1.52
C GLN A 126 2.68 -21.27 -1.19
N TYR A 127 2.04 -21.38 -0.03
CA TYR A 127 1.03 -20.45 0.46
C TYR A 127 1.58 -19.37 1.38
N TYR A 128 2.90 -19.36 1.66
CA TYR A 128 3.50 -18.35 2.52
C TYR A 128 3.55 -16.99 1.82
N PRO A 129 3.41 -15.88 2.57
CA PRO A 129 3.58 -14.55 2.03
C PRO A 129 4.97 -14.35 1.41
N ALA A 130 5.06 -13.41 0.48
CA ALA A 130 6.28 -13.12 -0.26
C ALA A 130 7.49 -12.84 0.66
N ILE A 131 7.30 -12.19 1.81
CA ILE A 131 8.38 -11.86 2.75
C ILE A 131 9.18 -13.09 3.22
N TYR A 132 8.53 -14.24 3.42
CA TYR A 132 9.18 -15.45 3.92
C TYR A 132 10.13 -16.06 2.87
N TRP A 133 9.77 -15.91 1.60
CA TRP A 133 10.63 -16.28 0.48
C TRP A 133 11.72 -15.23 0.26
N TYR A 134 11.37 -13.95 0.32
CA TYR A 134 12.28 -12.86 0.03
C TYR A 134 13.46 -12.77 1.01
N THR A 135 13.19 -13.02 2.30
CA THR A 135 14.22 -13.02 3.36
C THR A 135 15.28 -14.11 3.23
N MET A 136 15.09 -15.09 2.34
CA MET A 136 16.12 -16.06 1.99
C MET A 136 17.24 -15.46 1.11
N MET A 137 16.99 -14.31 0.47
CA MET A 137 18.00 -13.59 -0.31
C MET A 137 19.09 -13.08 0.64
N ARG A 138 20.34 -13.39 0.31
CA ARG A 138 21.50 -12.90 1.09
C ARG A 138 21.75 -11.42 0.80
N ILE A 139 22.13 -10.70 1.85
CA ILE A 139 22.68 -9.34 1.73
C ILE A 139 24.21 -9.44 1.59
N PRO A 140 24.84 -8.63 0.72
CA PRO A 140 26.30 -8.59 0.65
C PRO A 140 26.92 -8.33 2.04
N PRO A 141 28.01 -9.03 2.41
CA PRO A 141 28.69 -8.77 3.67
C PRO A 141 29.32 -7.36 3.67
N ALA A 142 29.46 -6.76 4.85
CA ALA A 142 29.95 -5.39 5.02
C ALA A 142 31.31 -5.13 4.33
N ARG A 143 32.19 -6.14 4.26
CA ARG A 143 33.51 -6.06 3.61
C ARG A 143 33.47 -5.87 2.09
N ASP A 144 32.33 -6.15 1.46
CA ASP A 144 32.16 -6.03 0.01
C ASP A 144 31.84 -4.57 -0.41
N PHE A 145 31.48 -3.71 0.54
CA PHE A 145 31.21 -2.29 0.31
C PHE A 145 32.50 -1.44 0.37
N GLY A 146 32.44 -0.21 -0.16
CA GLY A 146 33.58 0.72 -0.18
C GLY A 146 34.37 0.74 -1.50
N GLY A 147 33.90 0.03 -2.53
CA GLY A 147 34.50 0.04 -3.87
C GLY A 147 35.67 -0.94 -4.06
N THR A 148 35.79 -1.93 -3.17
CA THR A 148 36.78 -3.01 -3.25
C THR A 148 36.29 -4.23 -4.04
N THR A 149 35.01 -4.24 -4.40
CA THR A 149 34.34 -5.28 -5.19
C THR A 149 33.61 -4.64 -6.38
N GLU A 150 32.74 -5.41 -7.07
CA GLU A 150 31.84 -4.86 -8.07
C GLU A 150 30.84 -3.81 -7.53
N ILE A 151 30.60 -3.79 -6.21
CA ILE A 151 29.71 -2.80 -5.60
C ILE A 151 30.37 -1.41 -5.66
N PRO A 152 29.73 -0.41 -6.31
CA PRO A 152 30.33 0.92 -6.47
C PRO A 152 30.66 1.59 -5.13
N LYS A 153 31.75 2.38 -5.10
CA LYS A 153 32.26 3.04 -3.87
C LYS A 153 31.23 3.90 -3.13
N ASN A 154 30.30 4.52 -3.86
CA ASN A 154 29.26 5.39 -3.31
C ASN A 154 28.02 4.62 -2.80
N VAL A 155 27.97 3.30 -2.98
CA VAL A 155 26.89 2.46 -2.44
C VAL A 155 27.34 1.93 -1.09
N THR A 156 26.65 2.34 -0.03
CA THR A 156 26.84 1.80 1.32
C THR A 156 25.88 0.64 1.59
N LEU A 157 26.11 -0.10 2.69
CA LEU A 157 25.18 -1.14 3.14
C LEU A 157 23.78 -0.58 3.42
N GLU A 158 23.67 0.60 4.01
CA GLU A 158 22.40 1.27 4.25
C GLU A 158 21.71 1.64 2.93
N THR A 159 22.47 2.16 1.96
CA THR A 159 21.96 2.49 0.62
C THR A 159 21.45 1.23 -0.10
N TRP A 160 22.18 0.13 0.02
CA TRP A 160 21.76 -1.17 -0.52
C TRP A 160 20.46 -1.64 0.12
N ARG A 161 20.37 -1.64 1.46
CA ARG A 161 19.16 -2.05 2.17
C ARG A 161 17.97 -1.13 1.85
N HIS A 162 18.17 0.19 1.82
CA HIS A 162 17.14 1.17 1.41
C HIS A 162 16.55 0.85 0.03
N ARG A 163 17.43 0.54 -0.92
CA ARG A 163 17.06 0.21 -2.31
C ARG A 163 16.33 -1.12 -2.41
N MET A 164 16.87 -2.17 -1.80
CA MET A 164 16.31 -3.52 -1.85
C MET A 164 14.99 -3.64 -1.10
N ASN A 165 14.82 -2.93 0.01
CA ASN A 165 13.66 -3.07 0.89
C ASN A 165 12.57 -2.03 0.62
N ASN A 166 12.80 -1.03 -0.24
CA ASN A 166 11.80 0.00 -0.41
C ASN A 166 11.75 0.70 -1.77
N THR A 167 12.88 1.22 -2.28
CA THR A 167 12.84 2.24 -3.35
C THR A 167 13.14 1.77 -4.78
N ASP A 168 13.64 0.54 -4.98
CA ASP A 168 13.92 -0.01 -6.31
C ASP A 168 12.86 -1.03 -6.76
N CYS A 169 13.26 -2.23 -7.20
CA CYS A 169 12.37 -3.24 -7.78
C CYS A 169 11.15 -3.51 -6.89
N ILE A 170 11.38 -3.60 -5.57
CA ILE A 170 10.33 -3.90 -4.60
C ILE A 170 9.29 -2.78 -4.45
N GLY A 171 9.64 -1.55 -4.84
CA GLY A 171 8.71 -0.43 -4.87
C GLY A 171 7.69 -0.53 -6.01
N CYS A 172 7.90 -1.45 -6.95
CA CYS A 172 7.05 -1.66 -8.13
C CYS A 172 6.47 -3.07 -8.23
N HIS A 173 7.15 -4.06 -7.65
CA HIS A 173 6.82 -5.48 -7.75
C HIS A 173 6.91 -6.13 -6.37
N GLN A 174 5.98 -7.03 -6.06
CA GLN A 174 6.14 -7.87 -4.88
C GLN A 174 7.28 -8.88 -5.11
N LEU A 175 8.37 -8.78 -4.35
CA LEU A 175 9.46 -9.75 -4.40
C LEU A 175 9.23 -10.88 -3.39
N GLY A 176 9.32 -12.13 -3.86
CA GLY A 176 9.07 -13.34 -3.07
C GLY A 176 7.81 -14.09 -3.46
N GLN A 177 6.91 -13.50 -4.25
CA GLN A 177 5.84 -14.27 -4.91
C GLN A 177 6.40 -15.28 -5.90
N GLU A 178 5.61 -16.30 -6.24
CA GLU A 178 6.02 -17.44 -7.07
C GLU A 178 6.74 -17.00 -8.36
N SER A 179 6.17 -16.04 -9.09
CA SER A 179 6.71 -15.56 -10.36
C SER A 179 8.05 -14.81 -10.24
N THR A 180 8.37 -14.26 -9.07
CA THR A 180 9.64 -13.57 -8.81
C THR A 180 10.69 -14.49 -8.19
N ARG A 181 10.30 -15.53 -7.45
CA ARG A 181 11.20 -16.53 -6.87
C ARG A 181 11.51 -17.73 -7.77
N THR A 182 10.87 -17.82 -8.94
CA THR A 182 11.16 -18.78 -10.01
C THR A 182 11.71 -18.05 -11.24
N ILE A 183 12.03 -18.72 -12.35
CA ILE A 183 12.38 -18.10 -13.65
C ILE A 183 11.43 -18.63 -14.73
N PRO A 184 10.71 -17.78 -15.49
CA PRO A 184 9.87 -18.22 -16.60
C PRO A 184 10.65 -19.03 -17.64
N ALA A 185 10.13 -20.20 -18.00
CA ALA A 185 10.75 -21.08 -19.00
C ALA A 185 10.90 -20.40 -20.38
N GLN A 186 10.01 -19.44 -20.69
CA GLN A 186 10.01 -18.65 -21.92
C GLN A 186 11.28 -17.80 -22.09
N PHE A 187 12.02 -17.52 -21.02
CA PHE A 187 13.30 -16.81 -21.13
C PHE A 187 14.42 -17.71 -21.67
N GLY A 188 14.27 -19.03 -21.61
CA GLY A 188 15.27 -19.99 -22.06
C GLY A 188 16.05 -20.63 -20.92
N ARG A 189 17.19 -21.26 -21.25
CA ARG A 189 18.09 -21.91 -20.29
C ARG A 189 19.35 -21.06 -20.10
N PHE A 190 19.84 -21.00 -18.87
CA PHE A 190 20.98 -20.19 -18.47
C PHE A 190 22.00 -21.02 -17.71
N LYS A 191 23.26 -20.59 -17.68
CA LYS A 191 24.32 -21.30 -16.94
C LYS A 191 24.24 -21.04 -15.44
N SER A 192 23.63 -19.93 -15.04
CA SER A 192 23.44 -19.54 -13.65
C SER A 192 22.16 -18.71 -13.46
N GLY A 193 21.66 -18.65 -12.22
CA GLY A 193 20.57 -17.76 -11.86
C GLY A 193 20.91 -16.28 -12.11
N ALA A 194 22.19 -15.89 -12.01
CA ALA A 194 22.60 -14.51 -12.28
C ALA A 194 22.36 -14.09 -13.74
N GLU A 195 22.72 -14.95 -14.70
CA GLU A 195 22.39 -14.74 -16.12
C GLU A 195 20.88 -14.70 -16.36
N ALA A 196 20.13 -15.59 -15.70
CA ALA A 196 18.67 -15.62 -15.79
C ALA A 196 18.02 -14.33 -15.26
N TRP A 197 18.52 -13.78 -14.17
CA TRP A 197 18.04 -12.50 -13.62
C TRP A 197 18.40 -11.30 -14.50
N ALA A 198 19.60 -11.27 -15.08
CA ALA A 198 19.96 -10.23 -16.05
C ALA A 198 19.00 -10.25 -17.25
N ARG A 199 18.69 -11.44 -17.79
CA ARG A 199 17.68 -11.59 -18.86
C ARG A 199 16.28 -11.13 -18.41
N ARG A 200 15.84 -11.54 -17.22
CA ARG A 200 14.54 -11.12 -16.66
C ARG A 200 14.43 -9.60 -16.58
N VAL A 201 15.43 -8.96 -15.96
CA VAL A 201 15.38 -7.53 -15.66
C VAL A 201 15.47 -6.70 -16.94
N ALA A 202 16.15 -7.19 -17.98
CA ALA A 202 16.14 -6.56 -19.30
C ALA A 202 14.81 -6.71 -20.08
N SER A 203 13.81 -7.43 -19.55
CA SER A 203 12.58 -7.76 -20.26
C SER A 203 11.44 -6.76 -20.03
N GLY A 204 10.63 -6.53 -21.07
CA GLY A 204 9.38 -5.78 -20.96
C GLY A 204 9.56 -4.26 -20.87
N GLN A 205 8.51 -3.58 -20.41
CA GLN A 205 8.30 -2.14 -20.60
C GLN A 205 9.37 -1.26 -19.94
N THR A 206 9.87 -1.68 -18.78
CA THR A 206 10.84 -0.94 -17.96
C THR A 206 12.25 -1.55 -18.00
N GLY A 207 12.51 -2.46 -18.93
CA GLY A 207 13.72 -3.29 -18.91
C GLY A 207 15.02 -2.50 -18.87
N GLU A 208 15.13 -1.46 -19.71
CA GLU A 208 16.30 -0.58 -19.75
C GLU A 208 16.49 0.19 -18.44
N PHE A 209 15.41 0.72 -17.85
CA PHE A 209 15.45 1.43 -16.57
C PHE A 209 15.95 0.51 -15.44
N MET A 210 15.39 -0.70 -15.35
CA MET A 210 15.79 -1.65 -14.31
C MET A 210 17.22 -2.16 -14.53
N MET A 211 17.65 -2.34 -15.78
CA MET A 211 19.04 -2.68 -16.11
C MET A 211 20.01 -1.55 -15.75
N ASN A 212 19.68 -0.29 -16.03
CA ASN A 212 20.49 0.84 -15.58
C ASN A 212 20.65 0.82 -14.06
N ARG A 213 19.56 0.59 -13.32
CA ARG A 213 19.60 0.55 -11.86
C ARG A 213 20.49 -0.57 -11.32
N LEU A 214 20.31 -1.81 -11.80
CA LEU A 214 21.03 -2.97 -11.26
C LEU A 214 22.45 -3.12 -11.85
N ALA A 215 22.61 -3.00 -13.17
CA ALA A 215 23.87 -3.24 -13.85
C ALA A 215 24.83 -2.05 -13.73
N VAL A 216 24.33 -0.81 -13.79
CA VAL A 216 25.18 0.39 -13.77
C VAL A 216 25.29 0.96 -12.36
N GLN A 217 24.16 1.33 -11.74
CA GLN A 217 24.20 2.06 -10.46
C GLN A 217 24.56 1.18 -9.26
N LEU A 218 24.33 -0.13 -9.35
CA LEU A 218 24.69 -1.12 -8.32
C LEU A 218 25.80 -2.07 -8.80
N GLY A 219 26.45 -1.76 -9.93
CA GLY A 219 27.62 -2.50 -10.44
C GLY A 219 27.35 -3.95 -10.86
N GLY A 220 26.10 -4.32 -11.12
CA GLY A 220 25.71 -5.69 -11.49
C GLY A 220 25.71 -6.69 -10.32
N ALA A 221 26.19 -6.30 -9.14
CA ALA A 221 26.19 -7.13 -7.93
C ALA A 221 24.83 -7.78 -7.63
N PRO A 222 23.68 -7.09 -7.77
CA PRO A 222 22.37 -7.68 -7.44
C PRO A 222 22.06 -8.98 -8.18
N PHE A 223 22.52 -9.15 -9.43
CA PHE A 223 22.21 -10.35 -10.22
C PHE A 223 22.74 -11.62 -9.56
N LYS A 224 23.92 -11.56 -8.93
CA LYS A 224 24.50 -12.67 -8.16
C LYS A 224 23.60 -13.10 -7.00
N TYR A 225 23.12 -12.12 -6.22
CA TYR A 225 22.31 -12.40 -5.02
C TYR A 225 20.90 -12.85 -5.36
N PHE A 226 20.26 -12.22 -6.35
CA PHE A 226 18.97 -12.69 -6.85
C PHE A 226 19.08 -14.08 -7.49
N GLY A 227 20.16 -14.34 -8.24
CA GLY A 227 20.45 -15.63 -8.86
C GLY A 227 20.65 -16.76 -7.84
N ASP A 228 21.53 -16.55 -6.85
CA ASP A 228 21.75 -17.50 -5.75
C ASP A 228 20.44 -17.84 -5.04
N TRP A 229 19.63 -16.82 -4.73
CA TRP A 229 18.34 -16.97 -4.08
C TRP A 229 17.39 -17.87 -4.88
N THR A 230 17.19 -17.59 -6.18
CA THR A 230 16.29 -18.40 -7.01
C THR A 230 16.83 -19.80 -7.29
N ASP A 231 18.16 -19.96 -7.45
CA ASP A 231 18.79 -21.26 -7.70
C ASP A 231 18.70 -22.17 -6.47
N ARG A 232 18.83 -21.61 -5.26
CA ARG A 232 18.65 -22.32 -3.99
C ARG A 232 17.21 -22.80 -3.80
N ILE A 233 16.23 -21.96 -4.10
CA ILE A 233 14.81 -22.33 -4.08
C ILE A 233 14.53 -23.46 -5.10
N ALA A 234 15.07 -23.36 -6.30
CA ALA A 234 14.92 -24.38 -7.34
C ALA A 234 15.52 -25.74 -6.93
N ARG A 235 16.64 -25.74 -6.18
CA ARG A 235 17.23 -26.95 -5.55
C ARG A 235 16.48 -27.45 -4.33
N GLY A 236 15.46 -26.71 -3.89
CA GLY A 236 14.52 -27.15 -2.90
C GLY A 236 14.66 -26.54 -1.53
N GLU A 237 15.47 -25.49 -1.36
CA GLU A 237 15.52 -24.74 -0.11
C GLU A 237 14.18 -24.04 0.18
N LEU A 238 13.78 -24.03 1.45
CA LEU A 238 12.52 -23.46 1.93
C LEU A 238 12.78 -22.33 2.93
N PRO A 239 11.80 -21.42 3.14
CA PRO A 239 11.87 -20.42 4.19
C PRO A 239 12.14 -21.04 5.57
N ARG A 240 13.06 -20.45 6.34
CA ARG A 240 13.39 -20.91 7.70
C ARG A 240 12.25 -20.66 8.69
N HIS A 241 11.46 -19.61 8.45
CA HIS A 241 10.33 -19.20 9.29
C HIS A 241 9.01 -19.61 8.68
N LYS A 242 8.03 -19.94 9.53
CA LYS A 242 6.65 -20.24 9.13
C LYS A 242 5.76 -19.07 9.56
N PRO A 243 4.85 -18.58 8.71
CA PRO A 243 3.93 -17.52 9.08
C PRO A 243 2.93 -17.98 10.14
N PRO A 244 2.60 -17.13 11.13
CA PRO A 244 1.49 -17.39 12.03
C PRO A 244 0.17 -17.28 11.28
N ARG A 245 -0.82 -18.08 11.67
CA ARG A 245 -2.20 -17.88 11.23
C ARG A 245 -2.79 -16.63 11.88
N PRO A 246 -3.79 -15.98 11.25
CA PRO A 246 -4.57 -14.91 11.87
C PRO A 246 -5.06 -15.25 13.28
N GLN A 247 -4.86 -14.32 14.19
CA GLN A 247 -5.24 -14.43 15.61
C GLN A 247 -5.95 -13.17 16.10
N GLY A 248 -6.76 -13.32 17.15
CA GLY A 248 -7.50 -12.22 17.74
C GLY A 248 -8.29 -11.42 16.69
N VAL A 249 -8.08 -10.10 16.67
CA VAL A 249 -8.76 -9.16 15.76
C VAL A 249 -8.49 -9.46 14.29
N GLU A 250 -7.36 -10.09 13.92
CA GLU A 250 -7.07 -10.43 12.52
C GLU A 250 -8.09 -11.43 11.95
N ARG A 251 -8.79 -12.20 12.81
CA ARG A 251 -9.86 -13.12 12.39
C ARG A 251 -11.17 -12.42 12.08
N ASN A 252 -11.28 -11.15 12.44
CA ASN A 252 -12.46 -10.35 12.20
C ASN A 252 -12.38 -9.62 10.84
N VAL A 253 -11.34 -9.87 10.05
CA VAL A 253 -11.19 -9.24 8.74
C VAL A 253 -12.12 -9.91 7.73
N VAL A 254 -12.90 -9.08 7.04
CA VAL A 254 -13.68 -9.45 5.86
C VAL A 254 -13.10 -8.69 4.67
N VAL A 255 -12.72 -9.41 3.61
CA VAL A 255 -12.23 -8.81 2.37
C VAL A 255 -13.23 -9.09 1.26
N THR A 256 -13.68 -8.06 0.57
CA THR A 256 -14.41 -8.18 -0.69
C THR A 256 -13.55 -7.65 -1.82
N SER A 257 -13.54 -8.30 -2.98
CA SER A 257 -12.70 -7.88 -4.10
C SER A 257 -13.38 -8.04 -5.46
N TRP A 258 -13.03 -7.13 -6.38
CA TRP A 258 -13.52 -7.11 -7.76
C TRP A 258 -12.33 -6.97 -8.70
N GLU A 259 -12.30 -7.74 -9.79
CA GLU A 259 -11.41 -7.37 -10.90
C GLU A 259 -11.83 -6.02 -11.47
N TRP A 260 -10.85 -5.13 -11.67
CA TRP A 260 -11.06 -3.85 -12.31
C TRP A 260 -9.81 -3.45 -13.10
N GLY A 261 -9.97 -2.86 -14.27
CA GLY A 261 -8.86 -2.69 -15.22
C GLY A 261 -8.74 -3.84 -16.22
N THR A 262 -7.55 -4.02 -16.79
CA THR A 262 -7.29 -5.02 -17.84
C THR A 262 -6.08 -5.89 -17.51
N GLU A 263 -5.90 -6.98 -18.25
CA GLU A 263 -4.78 -7.92 -18.04
C GLU A 263 -3.39 -7.34 -18.37
N LYS A 264 -3.34 -6.20 -19.07
CA LYS A 264 -2.10 -5.54 -19.53
C LYS A 264 -1.70 -4.32 -18.71
N HIS A 265 -2.64 -3.74 -17.96
CA HIS A 265 -2.45 -2.48 -17.27
C HIS A 265 -2.62 -2.66 -15.76
N PHE A 266 -1.73 -2.05 -14.98
CA PHE A 266 -1.90 -1.95 -13.54
C PHE A 266 -2.71 -0.72 -13.17
N VAL A 267 -3.34 -0.74 -11.99
CA VAL A 267 -4.00 0.41 -11.39
C VAL A 267 -3.20 0.76 -10.13
N HIS A 268 -2.51 1.89 -10.15
CA HIS A 268 -1.57 2.27 -9.09
C HIS A 268 -2.27 2.51 -7.75
N ASP A 269 -3.36 3.28 -7.79
CA ASP A 269 -4.06 3.76 -6.61
C ASP A 269 -5.58 3.74 -6.82
N LEU A 270 -6.32 3.91 -5.72
CA LEU A 270 -7.79 3.98 -5.68
C LEU A 270 -8.20 5.07 -4.68
N ILE A 271 -9.21 5.86 -5.02
CA ILE A 271 -9.86 6.78 -4.07
C ILE A 271 -11.35 6.48 -3.90
N SER A 272 -11.83 6.58 -2.66
CA SER A 272 -13.20 6.23 -2.25
C SER A 272 -13.97 7.39 -1.61
N SER A 273 -13.30 8.29 -0.89
CA SER A 273 -13.95 9.39 -0.16
C SER A 273 -12.99 10.58 0.09
N ASP A 274 -13.51 11.64 0.70
CA ASP A 274 -12.70 12.73 1.25
C ASP A 274 -12.30 12.33 2.68
N ARG A 275 -11.00 12.15 2.93
CA ARG A 275 -10.51 11.71 4.25
C ARG A 275 -10.99 12.59 5.42
N ARG A 276 -11.26 13.87 5.18
CA ARG A 276 -11.70 14.83 6.21
C ARG A 276 -13.18 14.64 6.56
N PHE A 277 -13.93 14.09 5.60
CA PHE A 277 -15.37 13.85 5.66
C PHE A 277 -15.66 12.47 5.05
N PRO A 278 -15.34 11.36 5.74
CA PRO A 278 -15.37 10.02 5.17
C PRO A 278 -16.78 9.53 4.76
N THR A 279 -17.82 10.31 5.06
CA THR A 279 -19.20 10.09 4.59
C THR A 279 -19.47 10.68 3.20
N VAL A 280 -18.48 11.32 2.56
CA VAL A 280 -18.57 11.72 1.15
C VAL A 280 -18.56 10.48 0.27
N ASN A 281 -19.32 10.52 -0.83
CA ASN A 281 -19.45 9.41 -1.79
C ASN A 281 -19.96 8.08 -1.16
N PRO A 282 -20.97 8.10 -0.26
CA PRO A 282 -21.43 6.90 0.43
C PRO A 282 -22.05 5.92 -0.56
N TYR A 283 -21.67 4.65 -0.47
CA TYR A 283 -21.98 3.55 -1.40
C TYR A 283 -21.61 3.86 -2.86
N GLY A 284 -20.84 4.92 -3.08
CA GLY A 284 -20.58 5.47 -4.39
C GLY A 284 -19.47 4.75 -5.14
N LYS A 285 -19.19 5.26 -6.34
CA LYS A 285 -18.19 4.69 -7.23
C LYS A 285 -16.78 4.95 -6.72
N LEU A 286 -15.86 4.06 -7.07
CA LEU A 286 -14.44 4.18 -6.79
C LEU A 286 -13.70 4.53 -8.07
N TYR A 287 -12.65 5.33 -7.96
CA TYR A 287 -11.90 5.86 -9.10
C TYR A 287 -10.45 5.41 -9.00
N GLY A 288 -9.96 4.75 -10.05
CA GLY A 288 -8.59 4.23 -10.10
C GLY A 288 -7.59 5.20 -10.73
N SER A 289 -6.32 5.07 -10.36
CA SER A 289 -5.22 5.84 -10.96
C SER A 289 -4.28 4.90 -11.73
N PRO A 290 -4.47 4.70 -13.05
CA PRO A 290 -3.60 3.85 -13.87
C PRO A 290 -2.27 4.54 -14.23
N GLU A 291 -1.48 4.94 -13.21
CA GLU A 291 -0.19 5.64 -13.37
C GLU A 291 0.68 4.90 -14.39
N TYR A 292 1.28 5.61 -15.33
CA TYR A 292 2.17 5.04 -16.33
C TYR A 292 1.67 3.84 -17.15
N SER A 293 0.40 3.42 -17.03
CA SER A 293 -0.08 2.20 -17.70
C SER A 293 -1.10 2.51 -18.78
N SER A 294 -2.13 3.31 -18.47
CA SER A 294 -3.24 3.59 -19.39
C SER A 294 -3.84 4.98 -19.15
N ASP A 295 -4.46 5.54 -20.19
CA ASP A 295 -5.33 6.72 -20.07
C ASP A 295 -6.79 6.35 -19.77
N ASP A 296 -7.12 5.05 -19.76
CA ASP A 296 -8.46 4.55 -19.45
C ASP A 296 -8.58 4.30 -17.94
N MET A 297 -9.13 5.27 -17.22
CA MET A 297 -9.35 5.19 -15.79
C MET A 297 -10.50 4.22 -15.47
N PRO A 298 -10.26 3.13 -14.72
CA PRO A 298 -11.34 2.26 -14.27
C PRO A 298 -12.18 2.95 -13.19
N ILE A 299 -13.49 2.77 -13.27
CA ILE A 299 -14.47 3.23 -12.29
C ILE A 299 -15.29 2.02 -11.87
N LEU A 300 -15.18 1.63 -10.59
CA LEU A 300 -15.95 0.52 -10.02
C LEU A 300 -17.19 1.07 -9.30
N ASP A 301 -18.37 0.57 -9.66
CA ASP A 301 -19.57 0.68 -8.85
C ASP A 301 -19.71 -0.59 -8.00
N PRO A 302 -19.41 -0.53 -6.68
CA PRO A 302 -19.47 -1.70 -5.82
C PRO A 302 -20.90 -2.21 -5.59
N LYS A 303 -21.93 -1.36 -5.78
CA LYS A 303 -23.34 -1.71 -5.58
C LYS A 303 -23.89 -2.55 -6.73
N THR A 304 -23.49 -2.23 -7.95
CA THR A 304 -23.89 -2.98 -9.17
C THR A 304 -22.83 -3.97 -9.64
N HIS A 305 -21.67 -4.00 -8.96
CA HIS A 305 -20.49 -4.81 -9.32
C HIS A 305 -20.03 -4.59 -10.76
N THR A 306 -20.23 -3.39 -11.29
CA THR A 306 -19.91 -3.03 -12.67
C THR A 306 -18.65 -2.18 -12.71
N VAL A 307 -17.80 -2.43 -13.71
CA VAL A 307 -16.63 -1.58 -14.00
C VAL A 307 -16.85 -0.88 -15.33
N THR A 308 -16.71 0.44 -15.33
CA THR A 308 -16.66 1.26 -16.55
C THR A 308 -15.30 1.93 -16.68
N PHE A 309 -15.04 2.56 -17.83
CA PHE A 309 -13.80 3.27 -18.09
C PHE A 309 -14.07 4.70 -18.52
N PHE A 310 -13.29 5.63 -17.97
CA PHE A 310 -13.25 7.01 -18.41
C PHE A 310 -11.91 7.28 -19.11
N LYS A 311 -11.95 7.64 -20.40
CA LYS A 311 -10.76 8.03 -21.15
C LYS A 311 -10.32 9.43 -20.71
N MET A 312 -9.23 9.52 -19.96
CA MET A 312 -8.68 10.79 -19.52
C MET A 312 -8.04 11.54 -20.69
N PRO A 313 -8.49 12.75 -21.03
CA PRO A 313 -7.83 13.58 -22.02
C PRO A 313 -6.62 14.30 -21.42
N VAL A 314 -5.77 14.83 -22.30
CA VAL A 314 -4.77 15.86 -21.99
C VAL A 314 -5.14 17.13 -22.75
N ALA A 315 -4.80 18.31 -22.22
CA ALA A 315 -5.12 19.58 -22.88
C ALA A 315 -4.30 19.79 -24.15
N ASP A 316 -3.03 19.38 -24.12
CA ASP A 316 -2.18 19.33 -25.30
C ASP A 316 -2.28 17.95 -25.99
N PRO A 317 -2.95 17.83 -27.15
CA PRO A 317 -3.09 16.56 -27.84
C PRO A 317 -1.75 16.00 -28.36
N ASN A 318 -0.71 16.84 -28.44
CA ASN A 318 0.63 16.46 -28.85
C ASN A 318 1.54 16.12 -27.66
N ALA A 319 1.05 16.19 -26.41
CA ALA A 319 1.83 15.86 -25.23
C ALA A 319 2.41 14.44 -25.38
N PRO A 320 3.73 14.24 -25.21
CA PRO A 320 4.33 12.93 -25.43
C PRO A 320 3.81 11.93 -24.41
N GLU A 321 4.04 10.64 -24.67
CA GLU A 321 3.74 9.62 -23.68
C GLU A 321 4.51 9.90 -22.39
N SER A 322 3.78 9.86 -21.27
CA SER A 322 4.36 10.16 -19.97
C SER A 322 5.38 9.11 -19.53
N PHE A 323 5.32 7.89 -20.08
CA PHE A 323 6.33 6.85 -19.93
C PHE A 323 7.09 6.68 -21.25
N GLY A 324 7.70 7.77 -21.70
CA GLY A 324 8.48 7.89 -22.94
C GLY A 324 9.41 9.11 -22.87
N PRO A 325 10.34 9.28 -23.84
CA PRO A 325 11.11 10.51 -23.95
C PRO A 325 10.20 11.74 -24.11
N PRO A 326 10.54 12.90 -23.51
CA PRO A 326 11.75 13.17 -22.73
C PRO A 326 11.66 12.80 -21.23
N PHE A 327 10.48 12.37 -20.74
CA PHE A 327 10.25 12.10 -19.31
C PHE A 327 11.00 10.87 -18.80
N HIS A 328 10.99 9.80 -19.59
CA HIS A 328 11.72 8.56 -19.34
C HIS A 328 12.52 8.22 -20.58
N ALA A 329 13.74 8.75 -20.67
CA ALA A 329 14.60 8.57 -21.83
C ALA A 329 14.86 7.10 -22.19
N SER A 330 14.78 6.20 -21.20
CA SER A 330 14.95 4.75 -21.33
C SER A 330 13.66 3.98 -21.65
N ALA A 331 12.53 4.66 -21.85
CA ALA A 331 11.28 4.03 -22.24
C ALA A 331 11.16 3.99 -23.78
N ALA A 332 11.86 3.01 -24.37
CA ALA A 332 11.93 2.85 -25.82
C ALA A 332 10.58 2.42 -26.45
N PRO A 333 10.37 2.66 -27.77
CA PRO A 333 9.17 2.20 -28.49
C PRO A 333 8.98 0.68 -28.49
N ARG A 334 10.05 -0.09 -28.25
CA ARG A 334 10.02 -1.54 -28.07
C ARG A 334 10.77 -1.92 -26.79
N PRO A 335 10.33 -2.97 -26.08
CA PRO A 335 11.09 -3.53 -24.96
C PRO A 335 12.54 -3.87 -25.36
N MET A 336 13.49 -3.65 -24.43
CA MET A 336 14.90 -4.01 -24.63
C MET A 336 15.07 -5.51 -24.95
N LEU A 337 14.35 -6.37 -24.23
CA LEU A 337 14.20 -7.79 -24.55
C LEU A 337 12.73 -8.23 -24.40
N PRO A 338 12.30 -9.31 -25.09
CA PRO A 338 10.93 -9.77 -25.04
C PRO A 338 10.48 -10.18 -23.63
N SER A 339 9.28 -9.74 -23.25
CA SER A 339 8.55 -10.21 -22.08
C SER A 339 8.19 -11.69 -22.20
N ALA A 340 8.24 -12.44 -21.09
CA ALA A 340 7.76 -13.83 -21.04
C ALA A 340 6.25 -13.96 -21.29
N TYR A 341 5.51 -12.86 -21.12
CA TYR A 341 4.04 -12.85 -21.17
C TYR A 341 3.51 -12.19 -22.43
N TRP A 342 4.16 -11.10 -22.89
CA TRP A 342 3.67 -10.24 -23.97
C TRP A 342 4.65 -10.13 -25.16
N GLY A 343 5.77 -10.85 -25.14
CA GLY A 343 6.77 -10.77 -26.19
C GLY A 343 7.34 -9.35 -26.33
N GLU A 344 7.40 -8.84 -27.56
CA GLU A 344 7.89 -7.49 -27.88
C GLU A 344 6.79 -6.41 -27.83
N GLU A 345 5.57 -6.76 -27.43
CA GLU A 345 4.46 -5.81 -27.37
C GLU A 345 4.74 -4.70 -26.33
N LYS A 346 4.62 -3.43 -26.75
CA LYS A 346 4.54 -2.29 -25.85
C LYS A 346 3.11 -2.15 -25.37
N ILE A 347 2.88 -2.37 -24.08
CA ILE A 347 1.52 -2.43 -23.51
C ILE A 347 1.14 -1.20 -22.68
N TRP A 348 2.06 -0.25 -22.47
CA TRP A 348 1.78 1.02 -21.78
C TRP A 348 2.04 2.20 -22.70
N SER A 349 1.08 3.13 -22.80
CA SER A 349 1.13 4.24 -23.79
C SER A 349 0.36 5.49 -23.36
N GLN A 350 0.18 5.68 -22.06
CA GLN A 350 -0.57 6.76 -21.44
C GLN A 350 0.10 8.14 -21.60
N ARG A 351 -0.73 9.17 -21.76
CA ARG A 351 -0.31 10.58 -21.77
C ARG A 351 -0.71 11.29 -20.49
N ALA A 352 -1.92 11.04 -19.98
CA ALA A 352 -2.48 11.69 -18.80
C ALA A 352 -1.76 11.31 -17.50
N ASN A 353 -1.22 10.08 -17.39
CA ASN A 353 -0.40 9.66 -16.25
C ASN A 353 -1.00 9.98 -14.87
N ASN A 354 -2.23 9.53 -14.65
CA ASN A 354 -2.93 9.72 -13.39
C ASN A 354 -2.29 8.87 -12.28
N HIS A 355 -1.74 9.52 -11.25
CA HIS A 355 -0.98 8.85 -10.20
C HIS A 355 -1.77 8.57 -8.90
N ASN A 356 -2.43 9.59 -8.36
CA ASN A 356 -3.15 9.54 -7.10
C ASN A 356 -4.38 10.45 -7.23
N GLY A 357 -5.45 10.09 -6.54
CA GLY A 357 -6.70 10.85 -6.53
C GLY A 357 -7.12 11.24 -5.11
N MET A 358 -7.89 12.31 -4.97
CA MET A 358 -8.52 12.72 -3.71
C MET A 358 -9.92 13.28 -3.99
N PHE A 359 -10.93 12.87 -3.21
CA PHE A 359 -12.20 13.58 -3.24
C PHE A 359 -12.11 14.89 -2.49
N ASP A 360 -12.83 15.90 -2.98
CA ASP A 360 -13.20 17.04 -2.17
C ASP A 360 -14.56 16.84 -1.49
N ARG A 361 -14.91 17.74 -0.57
CA ARG A 361 -16.18 17.72 0.16
C ARG A 361 -17.43 17.86 -0.72
N LYS A 362 -17.28 18.25 -1.99
CA LYS A 362 -18.36 18.37 -2.97
C LYS A 362 -18.55 17.09 -3.78
N GLY A 363 -17.73 16.07 -3.56
CA GLY A 363 -17.79 14.80 -4.30
C GLY A 363 -17.09 14.84 -5.66
N ARG A 364 -16.23 15.84 -5.92
CA ARG A 364 -15.40 15.88 -7.15
C ARG A 364 -14.08 15.19 -6.89
N VAL A 365 -13.50 14.58 -7.91
CA VAL A 365 -12.26 13.80 -7.79
C VAL A 365 -11.12 14.56 -8.42
N TRP A 366 -10.12 14.90 -7.63
CA TRP A 366 -8.92 15.60 -8.04
C TRP A 366 -7.78 14.61 -8.24
N PHE A 367 -6.94 14.82 -9.25
CA PHE A 367 -5.84 13.90 -9.57
C PHE A 367 -4.53 14.63 -9.82
N ALA A 368 -3.43 13.96 -9.46
CA ALA A 368 -2.11 14.28 -9.97
C ALA A 368 -1.93 13.64 -11.35
N ALA A 369 -2.18 14.42 -12.40
CA ALA A 369 -2.17 13.97 -13.79
C ALA A 369 -1.59 15.04 -14.72
N ALA A 370 -0.97 14.62 -15.81
CA ALA A 370 -0.48 15.50 -16.86
C ALA A 370 -1.63 16.19 -17.58
N VAL A 371 -1.46 17.50 -17.77
CA VAL A 371 -2.31 18.38 -18.60
C VAL A 371 -1.62 18.64 -19.93
N ARG A 372 -0.29 18.78 -19.91
CA ARG A 372 0.58 19.14 -21.05
C ARG A 372 1.96 18.47 -20.91
N GLY A 373 2.87 18.75 -21.86
CA GLY A 373 4.28 18.38 -21.75
C GLY A 373 5.05 19.12 -20.64
N ILE A 374 6.35 18.82 -20.49
CA ILE A 374 7.18 19.32 -19.36
C ILE A 374 7.36 20.84 -19.30
N GLU A 375 7.29 21.52 -20.43
CA GLU A 375 7.66 22.92 -20.54
C GLU A 375 6.57 23.81 -19.93
N ASN A 376 6.92 24.63 -18.94
CA ASN A 376 5.95 25.49 -18.27
C ASN A 376 5.49 26.67 -19.13
N PRO A 377 4.27 27.18 -18.96
CA PRO A 377 3.82 28.41 -19.61
C PRO A 377 4.59 29.63 -19.09
N ALA A 378 4.56 30.73 -19.85
CA ALA A 378 5.33 31.94 -19.55
C ALA A 378 5.06 32.52 -18.15
N PHE A 379 3.83 32.38 -17.63
CA PHE A 379 3.48 32.91 -16.31
C PHE A 379 4.15 32.17 -15.14
N CYS A 380 4.76 31.01 -15.37
CA CYS A 380 5.55 30.29 -14.37
C CYS A 380 7.02 30.70 -14.35
N ARG A 381 7.50 31.32 -15.43
CA ARG A 381 8.92 31.51 -15.72
C ARG A 381 9.40 32.89 -15.28
N LYS A 382 10.73 33.07 -15.32
CA LYS A 382 11.38 34.34 -15.02
C LYS A 382 10.83 35.46 -15.92
N GLY A 383 10.52 36.61 -15.32
CA GLY A 383 9.92 37.75 -16.00
C GLY A 383 8.39 37.82 -15.92
N SER A 384 7.73 36.83 -15.31
CA SER A 384 6.29 36.88 -15.03
C SER A 384 5.93 37.81 -13.87
N ASP A 385 4.70 38.34 -13.91
CA ASP A 385 4.06 39.05 -12.81
C ASP A 385 3.42 38.15 -11.75
N HIS A 386 3.36 36.83 -11.97
CA HIS A 386 2.85 35.90 -10.97
C HIS A 386 3.68 36.00 -9.68
N PRO A 387 3.08 36.24 -8.50
CA PRO A 387 3.83 36.50 -7.26
C PRO A 387 4.86 35.42 -6.93
N ALA A 388 4.49 34.14 -7.08
CA ALA A 388 5.41 33.03 -6.84
C ALA A 388 6.54 32.94 -7.87
N ALA A 389 6.30 33.31 -9.14
CA ALA A 389 7.32 33.27 -10.19
C ALA A 389 8.35 34.41 -10.04
N ARG A 390 7.96 35.53 -9.44
CA ARG A 390 8.89 36.62 -9.08
C ARG A 390 9.89 36.19 -8.00
N VAL A 391 9.47 35.32 -7.06
CA VAL A 391 10.32 34.81 -5.99
C VAL A 391 11.14 33.61 -6.46
N PHE A 392 10.49 32.64 -7.11
CA PHE A 392 11.13 31.41 -7.54
C PHE A 392 10.52 30.88 -8.84
N PRO A 393 11.01 31.32 -10.01
CA PRO A 393 10.45 30.87 -11.30
C PRO A 393 10.74 29.39 -11.55
N LEU A 394 9.80 28.72 -12.24
CA LEU A 394 9.89 27.31 -12.59
C LEU A 394 9.77 27.13 -14.10
N ASP A 395 10.78 26.55 -14.72
CA ASP A 395 10.81 26.34 -16.17
C ASP A 395 10.05 25.08 -16.61
N ARG A 396 9.91 24.10 -15.71
CA ARG A 396 9.34 22.78 -16.03
C ARG A 396 8.48 22.20 -14.91
N SER A 397 7.48 21.41 -15.30
CA SER A 397 6.65 20.61 -14.40
C SER A 397 6.28 19.29 -15.08
N GLY A 398 6.30 18.18 -14.33
CA GLY A 398 6.01 16.85 -14.88
C GLY A 398 4.51 16.57 -15.04
N ARG A 399 3.88 16.20 -13.93
CA ARG A 399 2.41 16.08 -13.78
C ARG A 399 1.84 17.38 -13.19
N GLN A 400 0.62 17.74 -13.57
CA GLN A 400 -0.12 18.90 -13.04
C GLN A 400 -1.33 18.41 -12.23
N VAL A 401 -2.38 19.22 -12.11
CA VAL A 401 -3.62 18.85 -11.44
C VAL A 401 -4.75 18.75 -12.46
N THR A 402 -5.60 17.74 -12.31
CA THR A 402 -6.86 17.63 -13.02
C THR A 402 -8.00 17.37 -12.04
N MET A 403 -9.22 17.65 -12.46
CA MET A 403 -10.41 17.41 -11.65
C MET A 403 -11.51 16.80 -12.52
N LEU A 404 -12.05 15.66 -12.10
CA LEU A 404 -13.25 15.06 -12.64
C LEU A 404 -14.44 15.45 -11.75
N ASP A 405 -15.43 16.13 -12.34
CA ASP A 405 -16.74 16.24 -11.75
C ASP A 405 -17.45 14.88 -11.90
N ALA A 406 -17.55 14.13 -10.80
CA ALA A 406 -18.07 12.76 -10.80
C ALA A 406 -19.55 12.65 -11.20
N ALA A 407 -20.33 13.72 -11.01
CA ALA A 407 -21.75 13.74 -11.33
C ALA A 407 -22.00 13.94 -12.83
N THR A 408 -21.21 14.81 -13.46
CA THR A 408 -21.36 15.19 -14.88
C THR A 408 -20.35 14.49 -15.80
N MET A 409 -19.34 13.84 -15.22
CA MET A 409 -18.18 13.27 -15.91
C MET A 409 -17.36 14.31 -16.70
N LYS A 410 -17.47 15.60 -16.35
CA LYS A 410 -16.69 16.67 -16.96
C LYS A 410 -15.29 16.70 -16.36
N TYR A 411 -14.28 16.69 -17.22
CA TYR A 411 -12.87 16.72 -16.83
C TYR A 411 -12.27 18.10 -17.04
N HIS A 412 -11.59 18.60 -16.03
CA HIS A 412 -11.02 19.95 -15.97
C HIS A 412 -9.51 19.88 -15.80
N PHE A 413 -8.83 20.82 -16.44
CA PHE A 413 -7.38 20.95 -16.39
C PHE A 413 -7.00 22.14 -15.50
N ILE A 414 -6.17 21.89 -14.49
CA ILE A 414 -5.60 22.90 -13.62
C ILE A 414 -4.09 22.89 -13.87
N ASP A 415 -3.66 23.72 -14.81
CA ASP A 415 -2.27 23.75 -15.29
C ASP A 415 -1.32 24.38 -14.25
N THR A 416 -0.81 23.55 -13.34
CA THR A 416 0.14 23.98 -12.29
C THR A 416 1.56 24.17 -12.81
N CYS A 417 2.26 25.17 -12.28
CA CYS A 417 3.65 25.48 -12.59
C CYS A 417 4.67 24.52 -11.94
N PHE A 418 4.23 23.73 -10.96
CA PHE A 418 5.04 22.75 -10.26
C PHE A 418 4.56 21.32 -10.56
N GLY A 419 5.45 20.35 -10.39
CA GLY A 419 5.11 18.92 -10.53
C GLY A 419 4.18 18.42 -9.42
N THR A 420 3.45 17.34 -9.66
CA THR A 420 2.54 16.76 -8.68
C THR A 420 2.76 15.26 -8.50
N HIS A 421 2.57 14.77 -7.27
CA HIS A 421 2.65 13.35 -6.91
C HIS A 421 1.45 12.92 -6.06
N HIS A 422 1.58 12.85 -4.74
CA HIS A 422 0.42 12.71 -3.83
C HIS A 422 -0.20 14.08 -3.55
N LEU A 423 -1.50 14.10 -3.29
CA LEU A 423 -2.28 15.30 -3.01
C LEU A 423 -3.14 15.11 -1.74
N GLN A 424 -3.35 16.19 -0.99
CA GLN A 424 -4.23 16.21 0.17
C GLN A 424 -4.88 17.57 0.33
N PHE A 425 -6.16 17.60 0.69
CA PHE A 425 -6.84 18.84 1.03
C PHE A 425 -6.47 19.30 2.44
N GLY A 426 -6.24 20.61 2.57
CA GLY A 426 -6.07 21.28 3.84
C GLY A 426 -7.35 21.31 4.66
N TYR A 427 -7.21 21.62 5.95
CA TYR A 427 -8.32 21.80 6.88
C TYR A 427 -8.73 23.29 6.99
N ASP A 428 -8.29 24.11 6.03
CA ASP A 428 -8.58 25.53 5.93
C ASP A 428 -9.92 25.83 5.22
N PRO A 429 -10.50 27.03 5.41
CA PRO A 429 -11.79 27.40 4.80
C PRO A 429 -11.81 27.43 3.27
N ASP A 430 -10.64 27.52 2.61
CA ASP A 430 -10.53 27.62 1.16
C ASP A 430 -10.38 26.24 0.47
N ASP A 431 -10.39 25.15 1.25
CA ASP A 431 -10.04 23.79 0.82
C ASP A 431 -8.75 23.79 -0.02
N THR A 432 -7.68 24.38 0.51
CA THR A 432 -6.42 24.45 -0.22
C THR A 432 -5.91 23.03 -0.50
N LEU A 433 -5.77 22.68 -1.76
CA LEU A 433 -5.19 21.42 -2.20
C LEU A 433 -3.66 21.55 -2.14
N TRP A 434 -3.01 20.72 -1.33
CA TRP A 434 -1.55 20.67 -1.19
C TRP A 434 -0.98 19.47 -1.93
N LEU A 435 0.17 19.68 -2.58
CA LEU A 435 0.79 18.72 -3.48
C LEU A 435 2.22 18.39 -3.05
N SER A 436 2.60 17.12 -3.24
CA SER A 436 3.97 16.64 -3.25
C SER A 436 4.47 16.42 -4.69
N GLY A 437 5.69 15.93 -4.90
CA GLY A 437 6.28 15.80 -6.24
C GLY A 437 6.61 17.13 -6.92
N SER A 438 6.48 18.24 -6.19
CA SER A 438 6.66 19.62 -6.63
C SER A 438 8.13 20.02 -6.77
N GLY A 439 9.06 19.09 -6.56
CA GLY A 439 10.49 19.35 -6.64
C GLY A 439 10.94 20.28 -5.50
N PRO A 440 11.55 21.44 -5.79
CA PRO A 440 12.18 22.29 -4.78
C PRO A 440 11.22 23.29 -4.10
N VAL A 441 9.90 23.11 -4.22
CA VAL A 441 8.89 24.05 -3.72
C VAL A 441 7.73 23.35 -3.01
N ALA A 442 7.10 24.01 -2.04
CA ALA A 442 5.75 23.69 -1.58
C ALA A 442 4.74 24.29 -2.57
N GLY A 443 3.93 23.46 -3.23
CA GLY A 443 2.92 23.89 -4.21
C GLY A 443 1.50 23.64 -3.73
N TRP A 444 0.58 24.54 -4.07
CA TRP A 444 -0.85 24.42 -3.72
C TRP A 444 -1.78 24.98 -4.80
N VAL A 445 -3.04 24.53 -4.73
CA VAL A 445 -4.17 25.07 -5.50
C VAL A 445 -5.28 25.48 -4.52
N ASN A 446 -5.70 26.74 -4.56
CA ASN A 446 -6.84 27.26 -3.80
C ASN A 446 -8.13 26.89 -4.53
N MET A 447 -8.89 25.95 -3.96
CA MET A 447 -10.10 25.43 -4.58
C MET A 447 -11.19 26.50 -4.70
N LYS A 448 -11.31 27.38 -3.70
CA LYS A 448 -12.29 28.47 -3.73
C LYS A 448 -12.05 29.43 -4.90
N VAL A 449 -10.81 29.86 -5.11
CA VAL A 449 -10.45 30.73 -6.25
C VAL A 449 -10.70 30.00 -7.58
N TRP A 450 -10.38 28.71 -7.65
CA TRP A 450 -10.69 27.90 -8.84
C TRP A 450 -12.20 27.84 -9.11
N ASP A 451 -13.02 27.60 -8.10
CA ASP A 451 -14.47 27.52 -8.22
C ASP A 451 -15.09 28.86 -8.64
N GLU A 452 -14.54 29.98 -8.15
CA GLU A 452 -15.02 31.32 -8.47
C GLU A 452 -14.61 31.80 -9.86
N THR A 453 -13.43 31.38 -10.35
CA THR A 453 -12.81 32.01 -11.53
C THR A 453 -12.56 31.07 -12.70
N GLY A 454 -12.39 29.76 -12.45
CA GLY A 454 -11.90 28.80 -13.43
C GLY A 454 -10.47 29.09 -13.93
N ASP A 455 -9.72 29.95 -13.25
CA ASP A 455 -8.39 30.42 -13.66
C ASP A 455 -7.30 29.71 -12.86
N ALA A 456 -6.61 28.76 -13.51
CA ALA A 456 -5.55 27.98 -12.88
C ALA A 456 -4.36 28.84 -12.46
N ALA A 457 -4.04 29.94 -13.16
CA ALA A 457 -2.92 30.80 -12.82
C ALA A 457 -3.22 31.61 -11.56
N LYS A 458 -4.48 32.03 -11.35
CA LYS A 458 -4.91 32.72 -10.12
C LYS A 458 -5.09 31.78 -8.94
N ALA A 459 -5.55 30.56 -9.18
CA ALA A 459 -5.85 29.61 -8.12
C ALA A 459 -4.60 28.98 -7.49
N GLN A 460 -3.45 28.99 -8.17
CA GLN A 460 -2.26 28.30 -7.69
C GLN A 460 -1.24 29.21 -6.99
N GLY A 461 -0.34 28.60 -6.22
CA GLY A 461 0.84 29.26 -5.71
C GLY A 461 1.93 28.26 -5.33
N TRP A 462 3.16 28.75 -5.19
CA TRP A 462 4.26 27.95 -4.68
C TRP A 462 5.29 28.81 -3.94
N ALA A 463 6.07 28.17 -3.08
CA ALA A 463 7.16 28.80 -2.35
C ALA A 463 8.36 27.84 -2.22
N PRO A 464 9.59 28.36 -2.28
CA PRO A 464 10.79 27.54 -2.12
C PRO A 464 10.87 26.88 -0.74
N PHE A 465 11.43 25.67 -0.65
CA PHE A 465 11.79 25.09 0.64
C PHE A 465 13.08 25.72 1.18
N VAL A 466 12.97 26.49 2.26
CA VAL A 466 14.04 27.31 2.84
C VAL A 466 14.10 27.08 4.35
N LEU A 467 15.25 26.69 4.87
CA LEU A 467 15.53 26.63 6.30
C LEU A 467 15.90 28.03 6.80
N ASP A 468 15.29 28.43 7.92
CA ASP A 468 15.60 29.66 8.66
C ASP A 468 16.96 29.52 9.38
N THR A 469 18.05 29.43 8.63
CA THR A 469 19.40 29.30 9.22
C THR A 469 19.87 30.62 9.82
N SER A 470 19.29 31.75 9.41
CA SER A 470 19.52 33.06 10.04
C SER A 470 18.90 33.13 11.45
N GLY A 471 17.80 32.40 11.67
CA GLY A 471 17.10 32.27 12.94
C GLY A 471 16.15 33.43 13.26
N ASN A 472 15.80 34.26 12.27
CA ASN A 472 15.02 35.49 12.48
C ASN A 472 13.51 35.33 12.24
N GLY A 473 13.06 34.15 11.80
CA GLY A 473 11.65 33.82 11.58
C GLY A 473 11.04 34.38 10.31
N LYS A 474 11.85 34.84 9.34
CA LYS A 474 11.41 35.33 8.02
C LYS A 474 12.29 34.72 6.93
N VAL A 475 11.76 34.58 5.72
CA VAL A 475 12.58 34.19 4.57
C VAL A 475 13.50 35.34 4.19
N ASP A 476 14.80 35.13 4.33
CA ASP A 476 15.86 36.05 3.90
C ASP A 476 16.44 35.65 2.53
N GLU A 477 17.48 36.37 2.09
CA GLU A 477 18.35 35.85 1.04
C GLU A 477 18.91 34.49 1.48
N TRP A 478 18.89 33.50 0.58
CA TRP A 478 19.31 32.14 0.88
C TRP A 478 20.55 31.73 0.09
N THR A 479 21.31 30.80 0.68
CA THR A 479 22.33 30.03 0.00
C THR A 479 21.67 28.86 -0.77
N GLU A 480 22.11 28.64 -2.01
CA GLU A 480 21.66 27.52 -2.85
C GLU A 480 22.30 26.19 -2.42
N PRO A 481 21.65 25.02 -2.60
CA PRO A 481 22.09 23.77 -1.98
C PRO A 481 23.45 23.23 -2.42
N ASN A 482 24.01 23.74 -3.52
CA ASN A 482 25.33 23.39 -4.02
C ASN A 482 26.45 24.31 -3.50
N GLN A 483 26.14 25.26 -2.62
CA GLN A 483 27.08 26.20 -2.02
C GLN A 483 27.19 25.96 -0.51
N PRO A 484 28.36 26.27 0.10
CA PRO A 484 28.50 26.27 1.56
C PRO A 484 27.56 27.30 2.20
N PRO A 485 26.94 27.00 3.36
CA PRO A 485 26.09 27.96 4.07
C PRO A 485 26.82 29.29 4.36
N GLU A 486 26.18 30.41 4.07
CA GLU A 486 26.71 31.75 4.34
C GLU A 486 26.16 32.32 5.66
N PRO A 487 26.99 32.94 6.52
CA PRO A 487 26.51 33.56 7.75
C PRO A 487 25.45 34.64 7.49
N GLY A 488 24.33 34.58 8.22
CA GLY A 488 23.24 35.55 8.10
C GLY A 488 22.29 35.32 6.92
N LYS A 489 22.51 34.29 6.11
CA LYS A 489 21.57 33.84 5.06
C LYS A 489 20.80 32.60 5.49
N ASP A 490 19.66 32.42 4.86
CA ASP A 490 18.88 31.19 4.93
C ASP A 490 19.50 30.09 4.05
N MET A 491 19.01 28.85 4.14
CA MET A 491 19.54 27.74 3.36
C MET A 491 18.44 26.99 2.62
N ARG A 492 18.57 26.83 1.30
CA ARG A 492 17.67 25.94 0.56
C ARG A 492 17.93 24.48 0.87
N ILE A 493 16.85 23.69 0.79
CA ILE A 493 16.90 22.25 1.02
C ILE A 493 17.14 21.51 -0.30
N ALA A 494 18.17 20.67 -0.36
CA ALA A 494 18.51 19.82 -1.49
C ALA A 494 17.81 18.45 -1.46
N GLY A 495 17.82 17.76 -2.60
CA GLY A 495 17.49 16.34 -2.74
C GLY A 495 16.36 16.08 -3.73
N SER A 496 15.68 14.94 -3.59
CA SER A 496 14.59 14.55 -4.50
C SER A 496 13.27 15.26 -4.22
N GLY A 497 13.17 16.05 -3.15
CA GLY A 497 11.96 16.80 -2.84
C GLY A 497 10.89 15.98 -2.09
N PRO A 498 9.65 16.49 -2.05
CA PRO A 498 8.56 15.90 -1.28
C PRO A 498 7.96 14.68 -1.99
N TYR A 499 7.67 13.63 -1.23
CA TYR A 499 7.03 12.41 -1.71
C TYR A 499 5.58 12.29 -1.26
N ALA A 500 5.30 12.30 0.04
CA ALA A 500 3.95 12.44 0.59
C ALA A 500 3.68 13.89 0.99
N VAL A 501 2.40 14.27 1.13
CA VAL A 501 1.96 15.60 1.59
C VAL A 501 0.88 15.44 2.65
N MET A 502 0.98 16.23 3.71
CA MET A 502 0.24 16.06 4.96
C MET A 502 -0.10 17.43 5.55
N PRO A 503 -1.19 18.08 5.13
CA PRO A 503 -1.68 19.29 5.79
C PRO A 503 -1.98 18.98 7.26
N HIS A 504 -1.41 19.76 8.17
CA HIS A 504 -1.62 19.55 9.59
C HIS A 504 -3.09 19.85 9.94
N PRO A 505 -3.78 18.98 10.70
CA PRO A 505 -5.20 19.15 10.99
C PRO A 505 -5.62 20.40 11.79
N THR A 506 -4.67 21.15 12.36
CA THR A 506 -4.99 22.18 13.38
C THR A 506 -4.10 23.42 13.35
N ASP A 507 -2.82 23.34 12.94
CA ASP A 507 -1.90 24.48 13.05
C ASP A 507 -1.66 25.23 11.72
N GLY A 508 -2.17 24.67 10.60
CA GLY A 508 -2.04 25.24 9.26
C GLY A 508 -0.69 25.01 8.58
N SER A 509 0.25 24.31 9.21
CA SER A 509 1.49 23.86 8.57
C SER A 509 1.24 22.68 7.63
N VAL A 510 2.17 22.44 6.72
CA VAL A 510 2.11 21.33 5.76
C VAL A 510 3.36 20.49 5.93
N TRP A 511 3.17 19.20 6.11
CA TRP A 511 4.26 18.26 6.27
C TRP A 511 4.44 17.41 5.04
N TYR A 512 5.67 16.93 4.84
CA TYR A 512 6.03 16.04 3.75
C TYR A 512 6.94 14.94 4.28
N THR A 513 6.82 13.74 3.72
CA THR A 513 8.00 12.87 3.66
C THR A 513 8.88 13.42 2.55
N PHE A 514 10.18 13.50 2.79
CA PHE A 514 11.10 14.25 1.95
C PHE A 514 12.34 13.41 1.62
N ASN A 515 12.91 13.62 0.43
CA ASN A 515 14.18 13.03 -0.01
C ASN A 515 14.21 11.49 0.00
N VAL A 516 13.09 10.86 -0.37
CA VAL A 516 12.93 9.40 -0.48
C VAL A 516 13.97 8.76 -1.41
N PHE A 517 14.30 9.42 -2.52
CA PHE A 517 15.16 8.85 -3.57
C PHE A 517 16.59 9.39 -3.55
N VAL A 518 16.77 10.67 -3.22
CA VAL A 518 18.06 11.37 -3.21
C VAL A 518 18.08 12.39 -2.07
N GLY A 519 19.21 12.45 -1.35
CA GLY A 519 19.39 13.32 -0.19
C GLY A 519 19.09 12.62 1.14
N PRO A 520 19.27 13.31 2.28
CA PRO A 520 18.92 12.76 3.59
C PRO A 520 17.39 12.58 3.67
N PRO A 521 16.88 11.36 3.91
CA PRO A 521 15.44 11.11 4.03
C PRO A 521 14.92 11.65 5.38
N GLY A 522 13.71 12.20 5.39
CA GLY A 522 13.18 12.87 6.58
C GLY A 522 11.73 13.32 6.46
N PHE A 523 11.30 14.04 7.49
CA PHE A 523 10.08 14.84 7.45
C PHE A 523 10.43 16.31 7.26
N LEU A 524 9.73 16.97 6.34
CA LEU A 524 9.85 18.42 6.13
C LEU A 524 8.55 19.09 6.55
N ARG A 525 8.64 20.11 7.40
CA ARG A 525 7.54 21.03 7.69
C ARG A 525 7.68 22.25 6.80
N PHE A 526 6.57 22.74 6.27
CA PHE A 526 6.45 24.02 5.59
C PHE A 526 5.38 24.85 6.31
N ASP A 527 5.69 26.10 6.62
CA ASP A 527 4.75 27.04 7.21
C ASP A 527 4.25 28.03 6.15
N PRO A 528 2.98 27.93 5.69
CA PRO A 528 2.46 28.84 4.68
C PRO A 528 2.44 30.31 5.11
N LYS A 529 2.46 30.62 6.41
CA LYS A 529 2.40 32.00 6.91
C LYS A 529 3.76 32.69 6.79
N THR A 530 4.83 32.01 7.18
CA THR A 530 6.20 32.56 7.15
C THR A 530 6.95 32.22 5.86
N ARG A 531 6.48 31.21 5.12
CA ARG A 531 7.16 30.59 3.96
C ARG A 531 8.47 29.88 4.31
N LEU A 532 8.74 29.66 5.60
CA LEU A 532 9.90 28.91 6.08
C LEU A 532 9.60 27.42 6.18
N SER A 533 10.66 26.64 6.16
CA SER A 533 10.65 25.19 6.30
C SER A 533 11.52 24.73 7.47
N GLU A 534 11.17 23.57 8.01
CA GLU A 534 11.99 22.84 8.98
C GLU A 534 12.24 21.44 8.41
N PHE A 535 13.41 20.86 8.67
CA PHE A 535 13.74 19.51 8.22
C PHE A 535 14.20 18.64 9.39
N TYR A 536 13.68 17.42 9.43
CA TYR A 536 13.95 16.42 10.45
C TYR A 536 14.39 15.13 9.77
N ALA A 537 15.70 14.89 9.77
CA ALA A 537 16.27 13.71 9.14
C ALA A 537 15.93 12.46 9.96
N VAL A 538 15.52 11.39 9.27
CA VAL A 538 15.33 10.08 9.91
C VAL A 538 16.66 9.63 10.51
N PRO A 539 16.68 9.15 11.77
CA PRO A 539 17.88 8.58 12.38
C PRO A 539 18.47 7.46 11.52
N LYS A 540 19.81 7.39 11.45
CA LYS A 540 20.52 6.51 10.50
C LYS A 540 20.14 5.03 10.65
N GLU A 541 19.84 4.60 11.88
CA GLU A 541 19.45 3.24 12.24
C GLU A 541 18.06 2.84 11.72
N MET A 542 17.17 3.80 11.46
CA MET A 542 15.81 3.53 10.97
C MET A 542 15.73 3.38 9.44
N ILE A 543 16.74 3.89 8.72
CA ILE A 543 16.94 3.82 7.27
C ILE A 543 15.73 4.26 6.46
N GLY A 544 15.81 5.47 5.88
CA GLY A 544 14.84 5.90 4.87
C GLY A 544 13.44 6.14 5.42
N VAL A 545 12.64 6.85 4.62
CA VAL A 545 11.19 6.93 4.75
C VAL A 545 10.63 7.09 3.34
N ARG A 546 9.45 6.53 3.05
CA ARG A 546 8.77 6.69 1.76
C ARG A 546 7.45 7.42 1.89
N GLY A 547 6.33 6.73 1.77
CA GLY A 547 5.01 7.32 1.98
C GLY A 547 4.75 7.53 3.46
N GLY A 548 3.95 8.53 3.78
CA GLY A 548 3.62 8.87 5.15
C GLY A 548 2.36 9.69 5.25
N ASP A 549 1.83 9.76 6.46
CA ASP A 549 0.64 10.53 6.79
C ASP A 549 0.74 11.12 8.20
N ILE A 550 -0.11 12.10 8.51
CA ILE A 550 -0.19 12.79 9.81
C ILE A 550 -1.43 12.35 10.56
N ASP A 551 -1.32 12.22 11.87
CA ASP A 551 -2.44 11.93 12.76
C ASP A 551 -3.14 13.21 13.25
N ARG A 552 -4.32 13.11 13.88
CA ARG A 552 -5.08 14.26 14.38
C ARG A 552 -4.37 15.03 15.50
N ASN A 553 -3.34 14.45 16.11
CA ASN A 553 -2.54 15.07 17.16
C ASN A 553 -1.27 15.74 16.61
N GLY A 554 -1.03 15.70 15.31
CA GLY A 554 0.18 16.25 14.67
C GLY A 554 1.39 15.32 14.70
N VAL A 555 1.22 14.04 15.03
CA VAL A 555 2.28 13.03 14.93
C VAL A 555 2.36 12.53 13.50
N LEU A 556 3.55 12.57 12.92
CA LEU A 556 3.79 12.03 11.59
C LEU A 556 4.10 10.55 11.66
N TRP A 557 3.67 9.82 10.64
CA TRP A 557 3.87 8.40 10.48
C TRP A 557 4.40 8.12 9.07
N GLY A 558 5.40 7.26 8.94
CA GLY A 558 6.01 6.98 7.65
C GLY A 558 6.53 5.56 7.53
N SER A 559 6.48 5.03 6.32
CA SER A 559 7.00 3.71 5.98
C SER A 559 8.53 3.75 5.92
N GLY A 560 9.18 3.22 6.95
CA GLY A 560 10.63 3.11 7.04
C GLY A 560 11.17 2.04 6.10
N SER A 561 12.31 2.30 5.47
CA SER A 561 12.91 1.40 4.47
C SER A 561 13.68 0.24 5.08
N SER A 562 13.68 0.11 6.41
CA SER A 562 14.22 -1.02 7.15
C SER A 562 13.16 -1.95 7.76
N GLY A 563 11.93 -1.95 7.21
CA GLY A 563 10.84 -2.82 7.65
C GLY A 563 10.22 -2.44 8.98
N GLY A 564 10.01 -1.14 9.19
CA GLY A 564 9.25 -0.63 10.33
C GLY A 564 8.49 0.64 9.99
N LEU A 565 7.53 0.93 10.86
CA LEU A 565 6.78 2.18 10.89
C LEU A 565 7.56 3.19 11.73
N ILE A 566 7.83 4.36 11.17
CA ILE A 566 8.52 5.47 11.85
C ILE A 566 7.46 6.47 12.28
N SER A 567 7.51 6.92 13.54
CA SER A 567 6.75 8.09 13.99
C SER A 567 7.67 9.26 14.31
N PHE A 568 7.16 10.48 14.12
CA PHE A 568 7.83 11.72 14.49
C PHE A 568 6.86 12.69 15.18
N ASP A 569 7.21 13.12 16.39
CA ASP A 569 6.45 14.08 17.19
C ASP A 569 7.28 15.33 17.49
N ARG A 570 7.02 16.41 16.73
CA ARG A 570 7.71 17.71 16.87
C ARG A 570 7.62 18.28 18.28
N ARG A 571 6.59 17.95 19.07
CA ARG A 571 6.39 18.50 20.42
C ARG A 571 7.42 17.97 21.42
N LYS A 572 8.12 16.89 21.08
CA LYS A 572 9.17 16.30 21.92
C LYS A 572 10.52 16.97 21.73
N CYS A 573 10.69 17.78 20.69
CA CYS A 573 11.95 18.47 20.40
C CYS A 573 12.32 19.43 21.52
N LYS A 574 13.55 19.31 22.03
CA LYS A 574 14.13 20.10 23.12
C LYS A 574 15.08 21.18 22.61
N GLY A 575 15.69 20.94 21.45
CA GLY A 575 16.60 21.88 20.79
C GLY A 575 15.86 23.02 20.06
N PRO A 576 16.60 24.05 19.60
CA PRO A 576 16.03 25.09 18.74
C PRO A 576 15.53 24.49 17.42
N LEU A 577 14.42 25.02 16.91
CA LEU A 577 13.75 24.55 15.69
C LEU A 577 14.10 25.38 14.44
N ASN A 578 14.90 26.44 14.64
CA ASN A 578 15.50 27.27 13.61
C ASN A 578 16.94 27.66 14.01
N GLY A 579 17.61 28.41 13.15
CA GLY A 579 18.99 28.84 13.32
C GLY A 579 20.02 27.85 12.75
N PRO A 580 21.32 28.15 12.91
CA PRO A 580 22.40 27.50 12.17
C PRO A 580 22.61 26.01 12.52
N THR A 581 22.03 25.54 13.63
CA THR A 581 22.13 24.13 14.07
C THR A 581 20.86 23.32 13.79
N ALA A 582 19.76 23.95 13.39
CA ALA A 582 18.47 23.29 13.16
C ALA A 582 18.34 22.73 11.72
N THR A 583 19.32 21.94 11.29
CA THR A 583 19.51 21.57 9.87
C THR A 583 19.16 20.12 9.53
N GLY A 584 18.41 19.41 10.39
CA GLY A 584 18.04 18.01 10.20
C GLY A 584 18.12 17.12 11.44
N ASN A 585 19.24 17.19 12.18
CA ASN A 585 19.56 16.21 13.24
C ASN A 585 19.29 16.72 14.67
N HIS A 586 18.59 17.85 14.81
CA HIS A 586 18.46 18.57 16.07
C HIS A 586 17.31 18.07 16.98
N CYS A 587 16.52 17.10 16.52
CA CYS A 587 15.41 16.52 17.29
C CYS A 587 15.33 14.98 17.15
N PRO A 588 16.38 14.23 17.54
CA PRO A 588 16.32 12.76 17.54
C PRO A 588 15.24 12.21 18.49
N GLU A 589 14.94 12.91 19.59
CA GLU A 589 13.94 12.53 20.60
C GLU A 589 12.49 12.59 20.10
N GLY A 590 12.26 13.22 18.95
CA GLY A 590 10.96 13.22 18.27
C GLY A 590 10.63 11.88 17.61
N PHE A 591 11.63 11.06 17.28
CA PHE A 591 11.45 9.84 16.50
C PHE A 591 11.18 8.59 17.35
N ALA A 592 10.36 7.69 16.83
CA ALA A 592 10.25 6.31 17.31
C ALA A 592 10.11 5.31 16.15
N TYR A 593 10.52 4.07 16.40
CA TYR A 593 10.49 2.98 15.43
C TYR A 593 9.62 1.84 15.94
N HIS A 594 8.73 1.34 15.07
CA HIS A 594 7.83 0.24 15.35
C HIS A 594 8.04 -0.85 14.29
N ARG A 595 8.60 -1.98 14.70
CA ARG A 595 8.93 -3.08 13.78
C ARG A 595 7.65 -3.67 13.17
N TYR A 596 7.62 -3.85 11.85
CA TYR A 596 6.51 -4.56 11.19
C TYR A 596 6.54 -6.08 11.48
N PRO A 597 5.40 -6.79 11.32
CA PRO A 597 5.37 -8.24 11.39
C PRO A 597 6.25 -8.91 10.33
N GLY A 598 6.58 -10.19 10.56
CA GLY A 598 7.34 -11.01 9.63
C GLY A 598 8.86 -11.01 9.87
N PRO A 599 9.60 -11.86 9.13
CA PRO A 599 11.04 -12.03 9.32
C PRO A 599 11.85 -10.89 8.72
N GLY A 600 13.06 -10.69 9.26
CA GLY A 600 14.12 -9.87 8.65
C GLY A 600 15.07 -10.72 7.80
N PHE A 601 15.96 -10.07 7.05
CA PHE A 601 17.05 -10.77 6.36
C PHE A 601 18.04 -11.37 7.36
N GLU A 602 18.78 -12.39 6.93
CA GLU A 602 19.89 -12.97 7.69
C GLU A 602 20.92 -11.87 8.05
N GLY A 603 21.24 -11.75 9.34
CA GLY A 603 22.09 -10.68 9.90
C GLY A 603 21.35 -9.37 10.25
N PHE A 604 20.04 -9.29 9.99
CA PHE A 604 19.19 -8.13 10.27
C PHE A 604 17.84 -8.55 10.90
N GLU A 605 17.84 -9.59 11.71
CA GLU A 605 16.63 -10.22 12.27
C GLU A 605 15.86 -9.32 13.24
N GLN A 606 16.54 -8.32 13.83
CA GLN A 606 15.91 -7.29 14.67
C GLN A 606 14.92 -6.41 13.88
N ASN A 607 15.02 -6.41 12.55
CA ASN A 607 14.15 -5.69 11.65
C ASN A 607 13.15 -6.64 10.98
N SER A 608 12.22 -6.09 10.18
CA SER A 608 11.47 -6.86 9.19
C SER A 608 12.04 -6.60 7.80
N ALA A 609 11.80 -7.51 6.84
CA ALA A 609 12.02 -7.24 5.43
C ALA A 609 10.78 -6.66 4.74
N GLU A 610 9.70 -6.37 5.49
CA GLU A 610 8.49 -5.77 4.97
C GLU A 610 8.80 -4.47 4.21
N ALA A 611 8.13 -4.28 3.08
CA ALA A 611 8.39 -3.23 2.11
C ALA A 611 7.14 -2.38 1.88
N SER A 612 6.73 -1.68 2.92
CA SER A 612 5.59 -0.75 2.87
C SER A 612 5.85 0.40 1.90
N TYR A 613 4.90 0.62 0.99
CA TYR A 613 4.94 1.71 0.02
C TYR A 613 4.45 3.02 0.65
N TYR A 614 3.36 2.94 1.42
CA TYR A 614 2.69 4.10 2.02
C TYR A 614 2.16 3.80 3.42
N THR A 615 2.09 4.84 4.24
CA THR A 615 1.41 4.84 5.54
C THR A 615 0.31 5.89 5.51
N TRP A 616 -0.89 5.50 5.92
CA TRP A 616 -2.11 6.32 6.00
C TRP A 616 -2.65 6.27 7.43
N VAL A 617 -3.25 7.36 7.94
CA VAL A 617 -3.85 7.37 9.29
C VAL A 617 -5.38 7.44 9.20
N ASP A 618 -6.04 6.46 9.81
CA ASP A 618 -7.50 6.41 9.95
C ASP A 618 -8.00 7.43 10.97
N HIS A 619 -8.27 8.66 10.55
CA HIS A 619 -8.70 9.74 11.45
C HIS A 619 -10.09 9.50 12.07
N HIS A 620 -10.92 8.66 11.45
CA HIS A 620 -12.37 8.63 11.70
C HIS A 620 -12.94 7.23 11.93
N ASN A 621 -12.09 6.26 12.25
CA ASN A 621 -12.48 4.87 12.49
C ASN A 621 -13.28 4.28 11.30
N THR A 622 -12.81 4.55 10.10
CA THR A 622 -13.32 3.94 8.86
C THR A 622 -13.02 2.44 8.80
N SER A 623 -11.96 1.99 9.47
CA SER A 623 -11.58 0.57 9.58
C SER A 623 -12.43 -0.22 10.58
N GLY A 624 -12.98 0.42 11.61
CA GLY A 624 -13.56 -0.23 12.78
C GLY A 624 -12.55 -0.54 13.91
N LEU A 625 -11.25 -0.25 13.72
CA LEU A 625 -10.22 -0.51 14.72
C LEU A 625 -10.11 0.56 15.82
N GLY A 626 -10.64 1.75 15.57
CA GLY A 626 -10.56 2.92 16.44
C GLY A 626 -10.24 4.18 15.64
N ASP A 627 -10.33 5.33 16.30
CA ASP A 627 -9.89 6.59 15.73
C ASP A 627 -8.36 6.71 15.75
N ASN A 628 -7.82 7.46 14.80
CA ASN A 628 -6.43 7.88 14.73
C ASN A 628 -5.42 6.73 14.65
N ILE A 629 -5.76 5.68 13.90
CA ILE A 629 -4.94 4.46 13.76
C ILE A 629 -4.03 4.57 12.55
N PRO A 630 -2.68 4.56 12.70
CA PRO A 630 -1.78 4.49 11.55
C PRO A 630 -1.77 3.08 10.94
N ILE A 631 -1.91 3.02 9.62
CA ILE A 631 -2.01 1.81 8.81
C ILE A 631 -1.04 1.92 7.65
N SER A 632 -0.18 0.92 7.47
CA SER A 632 0.75 0.87 6.33
C SER A 632 0.38 -0.23 5.36
N THR A 633 0.70 -0.03 4.08
CA THR A 633 0.67 -1.16 3.14
C THR A 633 1.67 -2.21 3.64
N ALA A 634 1.28 -3.47 3.65
CA ALA A 634 2.12 -4.61 4.04
C ALA A 634 2.32 -5.48 2.81
N ASN A 635 3.04 -4.91 1.85
CA ASN A 635 3.14 -5.41 0.49
C ASN A 635 3.76 -6.80 0.41
N LEU A 636 4.70 -7.16 1.27
CA LEU A 636 5.26 -8.52 1.26
C LEU A 636 4.46 -9.52 2.10
N GLN A 637 3.46 -9.03 2.83
CA GLN A 637 2.51 -9.79 3.64
C GLN A 637 1.11 -9.86 3.00
N ASP A 638 0.99 -9.46 1.73
CA ASP A 638 -0.24 -9.45 0.94
C ASP A 638 -1.40 -8.65 1.58
N GLY A 639 -1.15 -7.45 2.10
CA GLY A 639 -2.24 -6.67 2.70
C GLY A 639 -1.82 -5.36 3.33
N PHE A 640 -2.32 -5.11 4.55
CA PHE A 640 -2.07 -3.90 5.34
C PHE A 640 -1.76 -4.25 6.79
N VAL A 641 -1.08 -3.36 7.49
CA VAL A 641 -0.78 -3.53 8.92
C VAL A 641 -1.12 -2.26 9.69
N ALA A 642 -1.98 -2.38 10.70
CA ALA A 642 -2.36 -1.30 11.59
C ALA A 642 -1.57 -1.37 12.90
N LEU A 643 -1.13 -0.24 13.45
CA LEU A 643 -0.58 -0.17 14.80
C LEU A 643 -1.67 0.33 15.75
N LYS A 644 -2.17 -0.55 16.61
CA LYS A 644 -3.18 -0.24 17.63
C LYS A 644 -2.65 -0.63 19.01
N ASP A 645 -2.64 0.32 19.94
CA ASP A 645 -2.23 0.09 21.33
C ASP A 645 -0.87 -0.62 21.44
N GLY A 646 0.10 -0.23 20.59
CA GLY A 646 1.43 -0.83 20.53
C GLY A 646 1.52 -2.18 19.82
N THR A 647 0.40 -2.72 19.34
CA THR A 647 0.32 -4.03 18.66
C THR A 647 0.09 -3.86 17.16
N MET A 648 0.82 -4.64 16.36
CA MET A 648 0.62 -4.71 14.91
C MET A 648 -0.52 -5.70 14.59
N ILE A 649 -1.52 -5.26 13.82
CA ILE A 649 -2.66 -6.06 13.38
C ILE A 649 -2.59 -6.20 11.86
N LEU A 650 -2.40 -7.43 11.37
CA LEU A 650 -2.30 -7.69 9.93
C LEU A 650 -3.69 -7.92 9.31
N MET A 651 -4.04 -7.11 8.32
CA MET A 651 -5.23 -7.25 7.48
C MET A 651 -4.81 -7.80 6.11
N ARG A 652 -4.74 -9.13 6.02
CA ARG A 652 -4.28 -9.84 4.82
C ARG A 652 -5.40 -10.01 3.79
N VAL A 653 -5.07 -9.81 2.51
CA VAL A 653 -5.85 -10.23 1.34
C VAL A 653 -5.32 -11.61 0.90
N PRO A 654 -6.00 -12.72 1.24
CA PRO A 654 -5.46 -14.07 1.09
C PRO A 654 -5.55 -14.61 -0.35
N TYR A 655 -6.39 -14.00 -1.17
CA TYR A 655 -6.67 -14.44 -2.52
C TYR A 655 -7.06 -13.27 -3.44
N PRO A 656 -6.58 -13.30 -4.70
CA PRO A 656 -5.41 -14.05 -5.17
C PRO A 656 -4.13 -13.67 -4.40
N MET A 657 -3.19 -14.61 -4.23
CA MET A 657 -1.86 -14.30 -3.67
C MET A 657 -1.12 -13.32 -4.59
N GLY A 658 -0.25 -12.48 -4.03
CA GLY A 658 0.41 -11.42 -4.78
C GLY A 658 -0.28 -10.07 -4.66
N PHE A 659 -0.95 -9.81 -3.53
CA PHE A 659 -1.59 -8.51 -3.30
C PHE A 659 -0.52 -7.47 -2.92
N PHE A 660 -0.40 -6.41 -3.71
CA PHE A 660 0.57 -5.33 -3.50
C PHE A 660 -0.15 -3.99 -3.59
N ALA A 661 -0.15 -3.19 -2.53
CA ALA A 661 -0.82 -1.90 -2.50
C ALA A 661 0.17 -0.74 -2.53
N LYS A 662 -0.28 0.39 -3.08
CA LYS A 662 0.48 1.66 -3.07
C LYS A 662 -0.23 2.79 -2.33
N GLY A 663 -1.54 2.67 -2.12
CA GLY A 663 -2.35 3.59 -1.35
C GLY A 663 -3.44 2.85 -0.58
N LEU A 664 -4.11 3.59 0.29
CA LEU A 664 -5.22 3.15 1.12
C LEU A 664 -6.12 4.36 1.37
N ASP A 665 -7.42 4.15 1.34
CA ASP A 665 -8.42 5.16 1.68
C ASP A 665 -9.50 4.54 2.57
N GLY A 666 -10.27 5.39 3.26
CA GLY A 666 -11.31 4.97 4.19
C GLY A 666 -12.64 5.67 3.91
N ARG A 667 -13.74 4.92 3.95
CA ARG A 667 -15.09 5.44 3.72
C ARG A 667 -16.08 4.93 4.76
N ILE A 668 -17.00 5.82 5.14
CA ILE A 668 -18.17 5.50 5.96
C ILE A 668 -19.41 5.65 5.07
N ASP A 669 -19.92 4.53 4.61
CA ASP A 669 -21.13 4.45 3.79
C ASP A 669 -22.39 4.72 4.60
N ASP A 670 -22.46 4.23 5.84
CA ASP A 670 -23.54 4.52 6.78
C ASP A 670 -23.00 4.48 8.23
N PRO A 671 -22.97 5.61 8.96
CA PRO A 671 -22.49 5.65 10.33
C PRO A 671 -23.33 4.81 11.31
N ASN A 672 -24.58 4.47 10.95
CA ASN A 672 -25.52 3.71 11.79
C ASN A 672 -25.54 2.21 11.46
N ALA A 673 -24.89 1.76 10.38
CA ALA A 673 -24.85 0.35 9.98
C ALA A 673 -23.75 -0.46 10.71
N GLY A 674 -23.21 0.06 11.81
CA GLY A 674 -22.15 -0.59 12.58
C GLY A 674 -20.88 -0.79 11.76
N TRP A 675 -20.36 -2.02 11.77
CA TRP A 675 -19.15 -2.38 11.00
C TRP A 675 -19.42 -2.46 9.49
N LYS A 676 -20.66 -2.73 9.07
CA LYS A 676 -21.02 -2.89 7.66
C LYS A 676 -20.98 -1.59 6.87
N GLY A 677 -21.31 -0.47 7.53
CA GLY A 677 -21.28 0.86 6.91
C GLY A 677 -19.91 1.52 6.91
N ARG A 678 -18.84 0.78 7.22
CA ARG A 678 -17.47 1.27 7.32
C ARG A 678 -16.55 0.35 6.54
N GLY A 679 -15.51 0.89 5.93
CA GLY A 679 -14.41 0.07 5.48
C GLY A 679 -13.28 0.84 4.81
N LEU A 680 -12.19 0.11 4.63
CA LEU A 680 -11.01 0.57 3.92
C LEU A 680 -11.08 0.10 2.47
N TRP A 681 -10.58 0.94 1.56
CA TRP A 681 -10.55 0.69 0.14
C TRP A 681 -9.13 0.82 -0.41
N SER A 682 -8.77 -0.09 -1.30
CA SER A 682 -7.48 -0.05 -1.98
C SER A 682 -7.53 -0.85 -3.28
N THR A 683 -6.41 -0.91 -3.98
CA THR A 683 -6.23 -1.75 -5.16
C THR A 683 -4.90 -2.47 -5.15
N ASN A 684 -4.86 -3.63 -5.81
CA ASN A 684 -3.58 -4.24 -6.19
C ASN A 684 -2.91 -3.38 -7.28
N GLY A 685 -1.88 -2.65 -6.87
CA GLY A 685 -1.07 -1.77 -7.70
C GLY A 685 0.30 -2.31 -8.07
N ASP A 686 0.56 -3.62 -7.97
CA ASP A 686 1.73 -4.23 -8.61
C ASP A 686 1.76 -3.82 -10.08
N ARG A 687 2.92 -3.36 -10.58
CA ARG A 687 3.02 -2.89 -11.98
C ARG A 687 2.78 -4.01 -12.99
N THR A 688 2.75 -5.25 -12.55
CA THR A 688 2.68 -6.44 -13.40
C THR A 688 1.62 -7.40 -12.88
N PRO A 689 0.32 -7.15 -13.16
CA PRO A 689 -0.77 -7.94 -12.60
C PRO A 689 -0.70 -9.43 -12.98
N TRP A 690 -0.04 -9.79 -14.07
CA TRP A 690 0.17 -11.20 -14.44
C TRP A 690 1.22 -11.95 -13.60
N LEU A 691 1.87 -11.29 -12.64
CA LEU A 691 2.82 -11.94 -11.72
C LEU A 691 2.16 -12.55 -10.47
N MET A 692 0.92 -12.16 -10.18
CA MET A 692 0.14 -12.68 -9.07
C MET A 692 -0.43 -14.08 -9.38
N GLU A 693 -1.08 -14.70 -8.38
CA GLU A 693 -1.83 -15.94 -8.57
C GLU A 693 -2.83 -15.82 -9.73
N GLY A 694 -2.81 -16.79 -10.64
CA GLY A 694 -3.58 -16.79 -11.89
C GLY A 694 -2.73 -16.52 -13.14
N GLY A 695 -1.57 -15.85 -13.01
CA GLY A 695 -0.62 -15.67 -14.10
C GLY A 695 -1.13 -14.77 -15.23
N LYS A 696 -0.72 -15.06 -16.48
CA LYS A 696 -1.14 -14.31 -17.67
C LYS A 696 -2.67 -14.28 -17.80
N GLY A 697 -3.24 -13.09 -17.92
CA GLY A 697 -4.70 -12.86 -17.97
C GLY A 697 -5.27 -12.32 -16.65
N SER A 698 -4.52 -12.39 -15.55
CA SER A 698 -4.90 -11.79 -14.28
C SER A 698 -5.02 -10.27 -14.40
N LYS A 699 -6.01 -9.70 -13.71
CA LYS A 699 -6.29 -8.27 -13.70
C LYS A 699 -6.06 -7.69 -12.30
N PRO A 700 -5.75 -6.38 -12.19
CA PRO A 700 -5.78 -5.68 -10.91
C PRO A 700 -7.13 -5.88 -10.22
N ARG A 701 -7.13 -5.85 -8.89
CA ARG A 701 -8.35 -5.96 -8.08
C ARG A 701 -8.52 -4.73 -7.21
N ALA A 702 -9.73 -4.22 -7.13
CA ALA A 702 -10.15 -3.33 -6.04
C ALA A 702 -10.52 -4.21 -4.84
N VAL A 703 -10.20 -3.75 -3.62
CA VAL A 703 -10.51 -4.44 -2.38
C VAL A 703 -11.24 -3.52 -1.40
N HIS A 704 -12.25 -4.07 -0.74
CA HIS A 704 -12.92 -3.51 0.42
C HIS A 704 -12.55 -4.36 1.63
N ILE A 705 -12.05 -3.73 2.70
CA ILE A 705 -11.59 -4.41 3.90
C ILE A 705 -12.38 -3.85 5.09
N GLN A 706 -13.04 -4.74 5.81
CA GLN A 706 -13.83 -4.41 6.98
C GLN A 706 -13.36 -5.22 8.18
N VAL A 707 -13.45 -4.64 9.38
CA VAL A 707 -13.19 -5.33 10.64
C VAL A 707 -14.50 -5.44 11.42
N ARG A 708 -15.05 -6.64 11.49
CA ARG A 708 -16.29 -6.93 12.24
C ARG A 708 -16.02 -7.16 13.74
N PRO A 709 -17.05 -7.20 14.60
CA PRO A 709 -16.87 -7.44 16.04
C PRO A 709 -16.29 -8.82 16.38
N ASP A 710 -16.67 -9.86 15.63
CA ASP A 710 -16.19 -11.23 15.78
C ASP A 710 -16.33 -12.02 14.46
N PRO A 711 -15.69 -13.20 14.31
CA PRO A 711 -15.70 -13.96 13.05
C PRO A 711 -17.05 -14.55 12.60
N LEU A 712 -18.09 -14.42 13.42
CA LEU A 712 -19.45 -14.90 13.14
C LEU A 712 -20.46 -13.75 13.03
N ALA A 713 -20.02 -12.50 13.22
CA ALA A 713 -20.87 -11.35 12.95
C ALA A 713 -21.24 -11.33 11.47
N LYS A 714 -22.55 -11.22 11.24
CA LYS A 714 -23.20 -11.27 9.94
C LYS A 714 -23.66 -9.92 9.49
#